data_AF-A0A9Q1DR14-F1
#
_entry.id   AF-A0A9Q1DR14-F1
#
_cell.length_a   1.000
_cell.length_b   1.000
_cell.length_c   1.000
_cell.angle_alpha   90.00
_cell.angle_beta   90.00
_cell.angle_gamma   90.00
#
_symmetry.space_group_name_H-M   'P 1'
#
loop_
_entity.id
_entity.type
_entity.pdbx_description
1 polymer ?
#
loop_
_entity_poly.entity_id
_entity_poly.type
_entity_poly.pdbx_seq_one_letter_code
_entity_poly.pdbx_strand_id
1 'polypeptide(L)'
;MRLRLGLILLLLNGCDSVLREPERVLVRVCQSCPGDEREKEPEFWNSQARETLHAALRLQPRAHRAKNIILFLGDGMGVSTVSAARILRGQMVGASGEETKLAMDTFPYLALSKTYSVDKQVADSASTATAYHCGVKANAKTLGLSAAAVPYECNSTFGNEVYSVLHRAKAQGKSVGIVTTTRVQHASPAASYAHSVSRSWYSDSDLPSSARKQGCTDIATQLVNNTDIDVILGGGRMYMTPKGTPDPEYPSSSSRRGDRKDKRNLIHQWLNGRENSQYVWHKEQFDAVDVNSTDRLMGLFEPKDMRFEVFRNSTRDPSIVEMTEKAIQILSKNPKGFFLFSAVHAVNETLQPVGFVRAAPCGLSAGGRIDHGHHDGVAKLALTETVMFDLAVQEAARVTRETDTLTVVTADHSHVFTFGGNTPRGNPIFVDEEYMQQAAVPLDSETHGGEDVAIYAKGPMAHLFHGVKEQNYIAHVLAYAACLEPYTDCPPPSPRPRPRPRPAAPPTATQPCCSHWLPCCGPSPHDPTPSTAQSPTALSRICRCAHIMAQKNMSLTAGLLLCFMVDWSFSVIPVEEQNPHFWNVKGKESLREALSLQPNLHRAKNLILFLGDGMGVSTVTAARILKGQMDGNPGEETILKMETFPYVALSKTYNVDQQMPDSAGTATAYLCGVKANYGTVGLSAAALRYQCNTARGNEVTSVLHRARMAGKSVGIVSTARVQHASPAAAYAHSANRGWYSDSDLPPDAVRDGCRDIAYQLVHNTDINVILGGGRLYMLPNDTADPEYSSTRGDRFDKTNLITEWLKNKKNAKYVWNKAQFDGVDEEETDYLMGLFEPKDTRYELQRNPETDPSLTEMVEKAIKILRKNPKGYYLFVEDEGRIDHGHHGGRALFALTEAVHFDKAIERAMDLTSVLDTLSVVTADHSHVFTFGGYSVRGNPVLGFSRVTADDDKSFTTALYGNGPGYQILNGTRPDPVQNDTITQFGEYRQQAAVPLDSETHGSEDVAIYAQGPMAHLFHGVQEQSYIAHVMAYAACLEPYDDCILEDLAAPLQTTLLLLPLSLASLLLF
;
A
#
# COMPACT_ATOMS: atom_id res chain seq x y z
N MET A 1 -55.94 -31.92 -19.26
CA MET A 1 -57.28 -31.25 -19.29
C MET A 1 -57.19 -29.92 -18.51
N ARG A 2 -58.24 -29.09 -18.47
CA ARG A 2 -58.17 -27.71 -17.92
C ARG A 2 -58.28 -27.63 -16.37
N LEU A 3 -57.93 -26.44 -15.83
CA LEU A 3 -58.43 -25.73 -14.62
C LEU A 3 -57.64 -25.76 -13.28
N ARG A 4 -56.91 -24.65 -13.04
CA ARG A 4 -56.95 -23.66 -11.92
C ARG A 4 -57.07 -24.07 -10.41
N LEU A 5 -56.64 -23.10 -9.59
CA LEU A 5 -56.62 -22.97 -8.10
C LEU A 5 -55.45 -23.69 -7.40
N GLY A 6 -54.84 -23.14 -6.34
CA GLY A 6 -55.06 -21.84 -5.66
C GLY A 6 -53.89 -21.46 -4.72
N LEU A 7 -53.88 -20.24 -4.18
CA LEU A 7 -52.76 -19.65 -3.41
C LEU A 7 -52.91 -19.88 -1.88
N ILE A 8 -51.80 -20.19 -1.18
CA ILE A 8 -51.44 -20.09 0.27
C ILE A 8 -50.10 -20.87 0.38
N LEU A 9 -48.91 -20.34 0.70
CA LEU A 9 -48.39 -19.36 1.68
C LEU A 9 -48.11 -19.96 3.07
N LEU A 10 -46.81 -19.92 3.46
CA LEU A 10 -46.23 -20.21 4.79
C LEU A 10 -46.40 -21.62 5.40
N LEU A 11 -45.30 -22.39 5.44
CA LEU A 11 -44.53 -22.55 6.69
C LEU A 11 -43.12 -23.13 6.45
N LEU A 12 -42.19 -22.84 7.36
CA LEU A 12 -40.80 -23.30 7.37
C LEU A 12 -40.67 -24.58 8.23
N ASN A 13 -39.81 -25.53 7.81
CA ASN A 13 -38.65 -26.03 8.58
C ASN A 13 -38.24 -27.46 8.21
N GLY A 14 -36.91 -27.68 8.20
CA GLY A 14 -36.26 -28.88 8.73
C GLY A 14 -36.46 -30.22 8.01
N CYS A 15 -35.39 -30.70 7.36
CA CYS A 15 -35.11 -32.14 7.33
C CYS A 15 -33.59 -32.36 7.34
N ASP A 16 -33.07 -32.86 8.46
CA ASP A 16 -31.69 -33.35 8.54
C ASP A 16 -31.50 -34.61 7.69
N SER A 17 -30.32 -34.77 7.10
CA SER A 17 -29.84 -36.06 6.61
C SER A 17 -28.42 -36.31 7.13
N VAL A 18 -28.32 -37.01 8.26
CA VAL A 18 -27.04 -37.37 8.87
C VAL A 18 -26.40 -38.52 8.10
N LEU A 19 -25.24 -38.27 7.50
CA LEU A 19 -24.30 -39.30 7.07
C LEU A 19 -22.96 -39.10 7.78
N ARG A 20 -22.32 -40.20 8.18
CA ARG A 20 -21.02 -40.19 8.87
C ARG A 20 -19.90 -40.33 7.84
N GLU A 21 -19.26 -39.22 7.53
CA GLU A 21 -17.91 -39.19 6.94
C GLU A 21 -16.84 -39.20 8.07
N PRO A 22 -15.61 -39.69 7.82
CA PRO A 22 -14.51 -39.57 8.77
C PRO A 22 -13.99 -38.13 8.88
N GLU A 23 -13.31 -37.80 9.98
CA GLU A 23 -12.89 -36.45 10.33
C GLU A 23 -11.85 -35.86 9.36
N ARG A 24 -12.33 -35.22 8.28
CA ARG A 24 -11.67 -34.05 7.69
C ARG A 24 -12.27 -32.79 8.31
N VAL A 25 -11.43 -31.77 8.54
CA VAL A 25 -11.90 -30.46 9.03
C VAL A 25 -12.56 -29.71 7.86
N LEU A 26 -13.79 -30.10 7.54
CA LEU A 26 -14.57 -29.49 6.46
C LEU A 26 -15.10 -28.13 6.92
N VAL A 27 -14.32 -27.08 6.69
CA VAL A 27 -14.73 -25.70 6.93
C VAL A 27 -15.91 -25.38 6.03
N ARG A 28 -17.11 -25.27 6.61
CA ARG A 28 -18.33 -24.89 5.89
C ARG A 28 -18.28 -23.42 5.49
N VAL A 29 -17.70 -23.14 4.33
CA VAL A 29 -17.84 -21.85 3.63
C VAL A 29 -19.33 -21.54 3.46
N CYS A 30 -19.73 -20.32 3.83
CA CYS A 30 -21.12 -19.88 3.76
C CYS A 30 -21.54 -19.67 2.30
N GLN A 31 -22.56 -20.38 1.81
CA GLN A 31 -23.00 -20.28 0.40
C GLN A 31 -23.54 -18.90 0.03
N SER A 32 -24.15 -18.21 0.99
CA SER A 32 -24.28 -16.75 1.01
C SER A 32 -24.58 -16.31 2.44
N CYS A 33 -23.83 -15.35 2.97
CA CYS A 33 -24.00 -14.83 4.33
C CYS A 33 -24.42 -13.34 4.27
N PRO A 34 -25.60 -12.96 4.81
CA PRO A 34 -26.00 -11.56 4.84
C PRO A 34 -25.10 -10.75 5.78
N GLY A 35 -24.81 -9.50 5.40
CA GLY A 35 -24.09 -8.55 6.24
C GLY A 35 -24.87 -8.18 7.51
N ASP A 36 -24.21 -7.50 8.45
CA ASP A 36 -24.83 -7.09 9.71
C ASP A 36 -25.89 -6.00 9.46
N GLU A 37 -27.15 -6.27 9.80
CA GLU A 37 -28.26 -5.33 9.65
C GLU A 37 -28.01 -3.97 10.33
N ARG A 38 -27.12 -3.91 11.34
CA ARG A 38 -26.71 -2.66 12.00
C ARG A 38 -25.95 -1.71 11.07
N GLU A 39 -25.32 -2.21 10.01
CA GLU A 39 -24.60 -1.39 9.02
C GLU A 39 -25.52 -0.45 8.22
N LYS A 40 -26.83 -0.66 8.28
CA LYS A 40 -27.84 0.24 7.68
C LYS A 40 -28.06 1.51 8.49
N GLU A 41 -27.71 1.50 9.78
CA GLU A 41 -27.86 2.62 10.70
C GLU A 41 -26.61 3.51 10.70
N PRO A 42 -26.73 4.83 10.43
CA PRO A 42 -25.59 5.76 10.46
C PRO A 42 -24.75 5.71 11.74
N GLU A 43 -25.38 5.50 12.90
CA GLU A 43 -24.66 5.50 14.19
C GLU A 43 -23.77 4.26 14.40
N PHE A 44 -23.96 3.16 13.64
CA PHE A 44 -22.99 2.06 13.62
C PHE A 44 -21.63 2.55 13.10
N TRP A 45 -21.63 3.24 11.95
CA TRP A 45 -20.43 3.80 11.35
C TRP A 45 -19.86 4.96 12.16
N ASN A 46 -20.71 5.87 12.66
CA ASN A 46 -20.26 6.95 13.54
C ASN A 46 -19.58 6.43 14.81
N SER A 47 -20.17 5.43 15.49
CA SER A 47 -19.61 4.89 16.73
C SER A 47 -18.31 4.13 16.50
N GLN A 48 -18.25 3.29 15.46
CA GLN A 48 -17.03 2.60 15.05
C GLN A 48 -15.89 3.58 14.69
N ALA A 49 -16.20 4.66 13.94
CA ALA A 49 -15.24 5.69 13.60
C ALA A 49 -14.80 6.52 14.82
N ARG A 50 -15.72 6.83 15.73
CA ARG A 50 -15.45 7.54 17.00
C ARG A 50 -14.56 6.72 17.94
N GLU A 51 -14.78 5.41 18.05
CA GLU A 51 -13.90 4.50 18.80
C GLU A 51 -12.50 4.42 18.18
N THR A 52 -12.43 4.29 16.85
CA THR A 52 -11.18 4.27 16.08
C THR A 52 -10.39 5.57 16.26
N LEU A 53 -11.06 6.72 16.13
CA LEU A 53 -10.51 8.05 16.37
C LEU A 53 -10.01 8.22 17.80
N HIS A 54 -10.75 7.75 18.80
CA HIS A 54 -10.31 7.77 20.20
C HIS A 54 -9.15 6.81 20.47
N ALA A 55 -8.97 5.73 19.71
CA ALA A 55 -7.78 4.88 19.78
C ALA A 55 -6.56 5.59 19.15
N ALA A 56 -6.73 6.20 17.97
CA ALA A 56 -5.71 7.00 17.29
C ALA A 56 -5.20 8.16 18.15
N LEU A 57 -6.10 8.96 18.74
CA LEU A 57 -5.77 10.07 19.64
C LEU A 57 -5.04 9.63 20.93
N ARG A 58 -5.13 8.35 21.30
CA ARG A 58 -4.43 7.75 22.47
C ARG A 58 -3.17 6.99 22.08
N LEU A 59 -2.88 6.85 20.78
CA LEU A 59 -1.69 6.16 20.30
C LEU A 59 -0.45 6.98 20.67
N GLN A 60 0.51 6.35 21.33
CA GLN A 60 1.74 7.00 21.80
C GLN A 60 2.97 6.23 21.31
N PRO A 61 3.87 6.88 20.55
CA PRO A 61 5.12 6.28 20.07
C PRO A 61 5.95 5.62 21.19
N ARG A 62 6.18 4.31 21.07
CA ARG A 62 7.10 3.58 21.96
C ARG A 62 8.55 3.86 21.58
N ALA A 63 9.02 5.07 21.90
CA ALA A 63 10.36 5.58 21.60
C ALA A 63 11.49 4.98 22.47
N HIS A 64 11.42 3.69 22.77
CA HIS A 64 12.46 2.95 23.48
C HIS A 64 12.95 1.75 22.65
N ARG A 65 14.10 1.21 23.02
CA ARG A 65 14.73 0.06 22.37
C ARG A 65 13.85 -1.18 22.41
N ALA A 66 13.85 -1.93 21.31
CA ALA A 66 13.29 -3.27 21.23
C ALA A 66 14.24 -4.29 21.89
N LYS A 67 13.71 -5.13 22.79
CA LYS A 67 14.43 -6.32 23.29
C LYS A 67 14.48 -7.37 22.18
N ASN A 68 13.34 -7.62 21.54
CA ASN A 68 13.17 -8.64 20.50
C ASN A 68 12.71 -8.02 19.18
N ILE A 69 13.03 -8.66 18.07
CA ILE A 69 12.48 -8.38 16.74
C ILE A 69 11.82 -9.65 16.21
N ILE A 70 10.64 -9.49 15.60
CA ILE A 70 10.06 -10.48 14.70
C ILE A 70 9.77 -9.79 13.36
N LEU A 71 10.36 -10.32 12.29
CA LEU A 71 10.05 -9.96 10.91
C LEU A 71 9.26 -11.11 10.28
N PHE A 72 7.98 -10.86 10.01
CA PHE A 72 7.10 -11.73 9.26
C PHE A 72 7.11 -11.35 7.79
N LEU A 73 7.22 -12.36 6.91
CA LEU A 73 7.20 -12.17 5.46
C LEU A 73 6.12 -13.00 4.75
N GLY A 74 5.15 -12.28 4.18
CA GLY A 74 4.21 -12.80 3.19
C GLY A 74 4.86 -12.74 1.82
N ASP A 75 5.72 -13.71 1.52
CA ASP A 75 6.50 -13.77 0.29
C ASP A 75 5.54 -13.96 -0.92
N GLY A 76 5.45 -12.95 -1.78
CA GLY A 76 4.44 -12.79 -2.84
C GLY A 76 3.10 -12.10 -2.48
N MET A 77 2.95 -11.49 -1.30
CA MET A 77 1.67 -10.96 -0.79
C MET A 77 1.38 -9.49 -1.17
N GLY A 78 0.70 -9.27 -2.30
CA GLY A 78 0.18 -7.95 -2.72
C GLY A 78 -1.03 -7.46 -1.92
N VAL A 79 -1.46 -6.20 -2.12
CA VAL A 79 -2.60 -5.62 -1.36
C VAL A 79 -3.92 -6.34 -1.71
N SER A 80 -4.09 -6.74 -2.97
CA SER A 80 -5.23 -7.55 -3.42
C SER A 80 -5.23 -8.95 -2.81
N THR A 81 -4.05 -9.52 -2.54
CA THR A 81 -3.93 -10.79 -1.81
C THR A 81 -4.35 -10.66 -0.35
N VAL A 82 -3.91 -9.60 0.35
CA VAL A 82 -4.35 -9.31 1.73
C VAL A 82 -5.86 -9.14 1.82
N SER A 83 -6.42 -8.35 0.90
CA SER A 83 -7.84 -8.01 0.88
C SER A 83 -8.72 -9.26 0.62
N ALA A 84 -8.32 -10.10 -0.32
CA ALA A 84 -9.00 -11.36 -0.62
C ALA A 84 -8.84 -12.39 0.53
N ALA A 85 -7.67 -12.45 1.19
CA ALA A 85 -7.45 -13.32 2.34
C ALA A 85 -8.27 -12.90 3.58
N ARG A 86 -8.54 -11.61 3.75
CA ARG A 86 -9.46 -11.08 4.77
C ARG A 86 -10.89 -11.59 4.57
N ILE A 87 -11.38 -11.55 3.33
CA ILE A 87 -12.69 -12.09 2.94
C ILE A 87 -12.73 -13.60 3.22
N LEU A 88 -11.74 -14.35 2.74
CA LEU A 88 -11.62 -15.79 3.01
C LEU A 88 -11.63 -16.10 4.51
N ARG A 89 -10.89 -15.34 5.34
CA ARG A 89 -10.83 -15.54 6.80
C ARG A 89 -12.21 -15.43 7.45
N GLY A 90 -13.02 -14.44 7.05
CA GLY A 90 -14.39 -14.28 7.57
C GLY A 90 -15.31 -15.41 7.10
N GLN A 91 -15.24 -15.79 5.83
CA GLN A 91 -16.04 -16.89 5.27
C GLN A 91 -15.68 -18.25 5.89
N MET A 92 -14.42 -18.45 6.29
CA MET A 92 -13.97 -19.64 7.05
C MET A 92 -14.53 -19.71 8.48
N VAL A 93 -15.06 -18.61 9.03
CA VAL A 93 -15.74 -18.59 10.34
C VAL A 93 -17.26 -18.34 10.24
N GLY A 94 -17.81 -18.33 9.02
CA GLY A 94 -19.25 -18.16 8.77
C GLY A 94 -19.74 -16.71 8.80
N ALA A 95 -18.86 -15.73 8.60
CA ALA A 95 -19.21 -14.32 8.34
C ALA A 95 -19.25 -14.04 6.82
N SER A 96 -19.64 -12.81 6.44
CA SER A 96 -19.65 -12.36 5.04
C SER A 96 -18.23 -12.24 4.46
N GLY A 97 -17.31 -11.64 5.21
CA GLY A 97 -15.87 -11.62 4.90
C GLY A 97 -15.23 -10.25 4.99
N GLU A 98 -15.86 -9.25 4.40
CA GLU A 98 -15.27 -7.95 4.04
C GLU A 98 -15.07 -7.06 5.28
N GLU A 99 -15.95 -7.20 6.28
CA GLU A 99 -15.85 -6.59 7.61
C GLU A 99 -14.71 -7.14 8.47
N THR A 100 -14.20 -8.34 8.14
CA THR A 100 -13.18 -9.05 8.95
C THR A 100 -11.94 -8.18 9.16
N LYS A 101 -11.21 -8.45 10.24
CA LYS A 101 -9.86 -7.90 10.46
C LYS A 101 -8.87 -9.04 10.65
N LEU A 102 -7.84 -9.03 9.82
CA LEU A 102 -6.63 -9.83 10.00
C LEU A 102 -5.88 -9.36 11.25
N ALA A 103 -5.05 -10.21 11.84
CA ALA A 103 -4.22 -9.84 12.98
C ALA A 103 -3.22 -8.73 12.61
N MET A 104 -2.70 -8.70 11.38
CA MET A 104 -1.90 -7.58 10.87
C MET A 104 -2.71 -6.29 10.61
N ASP A 105 -4.01 -6.36 10.28
CA ASP A 105 -4.87 -5.16 10.16
C ASP A 105 -4.95 -4.39 11.50
N THR A 106 -4.73 -5.05 12.64
CA THR A 106 -4.74 -4.44 13.98
C THR A 106 -3.47 -3.65 14.33
N PHE A 107 -2.46 -3.64 13.45
CA PHE A 107 -1.19 -2.99 13.73
C PHE A 107 -1.32 -1.47 13.55
N PRO A 108 -0.91 -0.64 14.53
CA PRO A 108 -1.21 0.78 14.54
C PRO A 108 -0.34 1.61 13.59
N TYR A 109 0.69 1.05 12.95
CA TYR A 109 1.55 1.77 12.01
C TYR A 109 1.63 1.04 10.68
N LEU A 110 1.54 1.78 9.58
CA LEU A 110 1.53 1.26 8.22
C LEU A 110 2.37 2.14 7.29
N ALA A 111 3.12 1.51 6.39
CA ALA A 111 3.83 2.14 5.28
C ALA A 111 3.64 1.33 3.99
N LEU A 112 3.93 1.94 2.84
CA LEU A 112 4.09 1.23 1.57
C LEU A 112 5.56 1.05 1.22
N SER A 113 5.91 -0.05 0.56
CA SER A 113 7.28 -0.47 0.25
C SER A 113 7.50 -0.61 -1.26
N LYS A 114 8.41 0.18 -1.83
CA LYS A 114 8.82 0.07 -3.24
C LYS A 114 9.61 -1.22 -3.48
N THR A 115 9.11 -2.07 -4.37
CA THR A 115 9.51 -3.49 -4.55
C THR A 115 10.62 -3.75 -5.58
N TYR A 116 10.91 -2.77 -6.44
CA TYR A 116 11.88 -2.90 -7.54
C TYR A 116 13.33 -3.22 -7.08
N SER A 117 14.15 -3.84 -7.95
CA SER A 117 15.58 -4.09 -7.73
C SER A 117 16.47 -3.18 -8.59
N VAL A 118 17.79 -3.21 -8.37
CA VAL A 118 18.70 -2.34 -9.13
C VAL A 118 18.62 -2.59 -10.64
N ASP A 119 18.41 -3.85 -11.04
CA ASP A 119 18.33 -4.34 -12.41
C ASP A 119 16.90 -4.67 -12.92
N LYS A 120 15.88 -4.74 -12.05
CA LYS A 120 14.51 -5.09 -12.40
C LYS A 120 13.47 -4.10 -11.91
N GLN A 121 12.50 -3.83 -12.79
CA GLN A 121 11.23 -3.20 -12.45
C GLN A 121 10.36 -4.15 -11.62
N VAL A 122 10.28 -5.41 -12.09
CA VAL A 122 9.60 -6.50 -11.39
C VAL A 122 10.67 -7.42 -10.79
N ALA A 123 10.91 -7.25 -9.49
CA ALA A 123 11.99 -7.91 -8.77
C ALA A 123 11.70 -9.39 -8.47
N ASP A 124 12.70 -10.10 -7.94
CA ASP A 124 12.53 -11.47 -7.45
C ASP A 124 12.94 -11.58 -5.98
N SER A 125 12.36 -12.55 -5.25
CA SER A 125 12.57 -12.76 -3.80
C SER A 125 14.01 -13.04 -3.31
N ALA A 126 15.01 -12.81 -4.16
CA ALA A 126 16.43 -12.85 -3.84
C ALA A 126 17.03 -11.42 -3.68
N SER A 127 16.74 -10.53 -4.62
CA SER A 127 17.20 -9.13 -4.55
C SER A 127 16.43 -8.33 -3.52
N THR A 128 15.11 -8.55 -3.42
CA THR A 128 14.24 -7.96 -2.39
C THR A 128 14.63 -8.44 -0.98
N ALA A 129 14.94 -9.73 -0.83
CA ALA A 129 15.42 -10.31 0.43
C ALA A 129 16.72 -9.70 0.90
N THR A 130 17.63 -9.38 -0.02
CA THR A 130 18.85 -8.65 0.32
C THR A 130 18.53 -7.21 0.75
N ALA A 131 17.51 -6.56 0.20
CA ALA A 131 17.05 -5.25 0.64
C ALA A 131 16.50 -5.27 2.08
N TYR A 132 15.45 -6.06 2.37
CA TYR A 132 14.82 -6.04 3.70
C TYR A 132 15.65 -6.74 4.80
N HIS A 133 16.58 -7.64 4.47
CA HIS A 133 17.50 -8.21 5.47
C HIS A 133 18.78 -7.39 5.68
N CYS A 134 19.40 -6.82 4.64
CA CYS A 134 20.75 -6.23 4.74
C CYS A 134 20.77 -4.70 4.63
N GLY A 135 19.73 -4.07 4.11
CA GLY A 135 19.63 -2.62 3.93
C GLY A 135 20.20 -2.11 2.62
N VAL A 136 20.37 -2.98 1.63
CA VAL A 136 21.00 -2.70 0.33
C VAL A 136 20.19 -3.37 -0.77
N LYS A 137 19.74 -2.63 -1.81
CA LYS A 137 19.16 -3.29 -3.00
C LYS A 137 20.25 -4.02 -3.78
N ALA A 138 19.92 -5.19 -4.31
CA ALA A 138 20.82 -6.06 -5.05
C ALA A 138 20.34 -6.30 -6.50
N ASN A 139 21.12 -7.05 -7.28
CA ASN A 139 20.69 -7.55 -8.59
C ASN A 139 19.83 -8.81 -8.43
N ALA A 140 18.85 -9.01 -9.31
CA ALA A 140 17.99 -10.18 -9.29
C ALA A 140 18.78 -11.50 -9.34
N LYS A 141 18.22 -12.56 -8.75
CA LYS A 141 18.86 -13.88 -8.55
C LYS A 141 20.06 -13.90 -7.60
N THR A 142 20.56 -12.77 -7.08
CA THR A 142 21.64 -12.73 -6.07
C THR A 142 21.11 -12.65 -4.64
N LEU A 143 21.86 -13.21 -3.68
CA LEU A 143 21.50 -13.30 -2.26
C LEU A 143 22.61 -12.73 -1.39
N GLY A 144 22.28 -11.80 -0.49
CA GLY A 144 23.23 -11.27 0.49
C GLY A 144 24.42 -10.52 -0.13
N LEU A 145 24.27 -10.02 -1.36
CA LEU A 145 25.33 -9.35 -2.13
C LEU A 145 24.89 -7.96 -2.59
N SER A 146 25.86 -7.08 -2.84
CA SER A 146 25.63 -5.79 -3.50
C SER A 146 25.17 -5.96 -4.96
N ALA A 147 24.60 -4.90 -5.54
CA ALA A 147 24.37 -4.83 -6.98
C ALA A 147 25.66 -4.62 -7.83
N ALA A 148 26.85 -4.65 -7.21
CA ALA A 148 28.12 -4.83 -7.92
C ALA A 148 28.52 -6.32 -8.08
N ALA A 149 27.76 -7.25 -7.50
CA ALA A 149 27.87 -8.67 -7.82
C ALA A 149 27.06 -9.02 -9.07
N VAL A 150 27.64 -9.85 -9.95
CA VAL A 150 27.05 -10.25 -11.23
C VAL A 150 26.40 -11.63 -11.09
N PRO A 151 25.11 -11.80 -11.45
CA PRO A 151 24.43 -13.08 -11.36
C PRO A 151 25.20 -14.24 -12.01
N TYR A 152 25.28 -15.36 -11.31
CA TYR A 152 25.99 -16.60 -11.67
C TYR A 152 27.53 -16.50 -11.78
N GLU A 153 28.14 -15.32 -11.78
CA GLU A 153 29.61 -15.14 -11.82
C GLU A 153 30.25 -15.24 -10.43
N CYS A 154 30.62 -16.45 -10.03
CA CYS A 154 31.12 -16.76 -8.68
C CYS A 154 32.23 -15.81 -8.17
N ASN A 155 33.17 -15.41 -9.02
CA ASN A 155 34.26 -14.48 -8.67
C ASN A 155 33.76 -13.11 -8.20
N SER A 156 32.55 -12.68 -8.58
CA SER A 156 31.96 -11.40 -8.16
C SER A 156 31.27 -11.46 -6.78
N THR A 157 31.22 -12.63 -6.13
CA THR A 157 30.76 -12.79 -4.73
C THR A 157 31.67 -12.04 -3.76
N PHE A 158 32.98 -12.17 -3.95
CA PHE A 158 33.98 -11.82 -2.94
C PHE A 158 34.28 -10.31 -2.92
N GLY A 159 34.09 -9.69 -1.76
CA GLY A 159 34.17 -8.23 -1.56
C GLY A 159 32.84 -7.49 -1.78
N ASN A 160 31.76 -8.22 -2.11
CA ASN A 160 30.42 -7.68 -2.33
C ASN A 160 29.40 -8.13 -1.26
N GLU A 161 29.83 -8.85 -0.24
CA GLU A 161 28.99 -9.40 0.84
C GLU A 161 28.35 -8.28 1.69
N VAL A 162 27.02 -8.34 1.88
CA VAL A 162 26.27 -7.43 2.75
C VAL A 162 25.56 -8.21 3.87
N TYR A 163 25.86 -7.85 5.12
CA TYR A 163 25.46 -8.61 6.30
C TYR A 163 24.06 -8.25 6.81
N SER A 164 23.24 -9.26 7.11
CA SER A 164 21.85 -9.09 7.52
C SER A 164 21.67 -8.54 8.96
N VAL A 165 20.49 -8.04 9.27
CA VAL A 165 20.08 -7.71 10.66
C VAL A 165 20.12 -8.96 11.55
N LEU A 166 19.83 -10.15 11.00
CA LEU A 166 19.92 -11.43 11.71
C LEU A 166 21.37 -11.72 12.12
N HIS A 167 22.33 -11.60 11.20
CA HIS A 167 23.75 -11.78 11.47
C HIS A 167 24.24 -10.79 12.54
N ARG A 168 23.90 -9.51 12.40
CA ARG A 168 24.29 -8.46 13.36
C ARG A 168 23.67 -8.68 14.75
N ALA A 169 22.42 -9.17 14.82
CA ALA A 169 21.79 -9.57 16.08
C ALA A 169 22.56 -10.71 16.77
N LYS A 170 22.97 -11.73 16.01
CA LYS A 170 23.74 -12.85 16.56
C LYS A 170 25.14 -12.45 17.00
N ALA A 171 25.84 -11.61 16.21
CA ALA A 171 27.16 -11.08 16.55
C ALA A 171 27.17 -10.33 17.91
N GLN A 172 26.10 -9.60 18.22
CA GLN A 172 25.94 -8.92 19.52
C GLN A 172 25.37 -9.83 20.63
N GLY A 173 25.13 -11.12 20.33
CA GLY A 173 24.74 -12.16 21.28
C GLY A 173 23.25 -12.24 21.60
N LYS A 174 22.38 -11.68 20.76
CA LYS A 174 20.96 -12.10 20.74
C LYS A 174 20.88 -13.52 20.16
N SER A 175 19.84 -14.26 20.54
CA SER A 175 19.53 -15.53 19.87
C SER A 175 18.77 -15.23 18.59
N VAL A 176 18.97 -16.03 17.55
CA VAL A 176 18.38 -15.80 16.23
C VAL A 176 17.71 -17.04 15.67
N GLY A 177 16.60 -16.86 14.97
CA GLY A 177 15.89 -17.98 14.37
C GLY A 177 15.29 -17.67 13.01
N ILE A 178 15.10 -18.75 12.24
CA ILE A 178 14.39 -18.80 10.97
C ILE A 178 13.27 -19.81 11.14
N VAL A 179 12.04 -19.35 11.02
CA VAL A 179 10.87 -20.18 10.74
C VAL A 179 10.48 -19.93 9.29
N THR A 180 10.31 -20.99 8.54
CA THR A 180 9.72 -20.92 7.22
C THR A 180 9.05 -22.25 6.93
N THR A 181 8.12 -22.30 6.00
CA THR A 181 7.63 -23.58 5.51
C THR A 181 8.35 -24.04 4.20
N THR A 182 9.24 -23.24 3.57
CA THR A 182 10.03 -23.68 2.37
C THR A 182 11.26 -24.47 2.80
N ARG A 183 12.00 -25.03 1.82
CA ARG A 183 13.39 -25.41 2.01
C ARG A 183 14.13 -24.22 2.63
N VAL A 184 14.76 -24.40 3.79
CA VAL A 184 15.42 -23.29 4.51
C VAL A 184 16.54 -22.61 3.70
N GLN A 185 16.98 -23.25 2.61
CA GLN A 185 17.90 -22.75 1.60
C GLN A 185 17.27 -21.85 0.52
N HIS A 186 15.96 -21.58 0.57
CA HIS A 186 15.26 -20.72 -0.38
C HIS A 186 15.72 -19.25 -0.29
N ALA A 187 15.55 -18.47 -1.35
CA ALA A 187 16.05 -17.10 -1.48
C ALA A 187 15.75 -16.20 -0.27
N SER A 188 14.47 -16.07 0.08
CA SER A 188 13.99 -15.24 1.18
C SER A 188 14.65 -15.55 2.54
N PRO A 189 14.59 -16.79 3.09
CA PRO A 189 15.36 -17.13 4.29
C PRO A 189 16.88 -17.13 4.08
N ALA A 190 17.38 -17.49 2.89
CA ALA A 190 18.83 -17.60 2.64
C ALA A 190 19.56 -16.26 2.65
N ALA A 191 18.96 -15.17 2.15
CA ALA A 191 19.57 -13.84 2.21
C ALA A 191 19.81 -13.34 3.66
N SER A 192 19.21 -13.99 4.67
CA SER A 192 19.49 -13.70 6.07
C SER A 192 20.84 -14.25 6.57
N TYR A 193 21.47 -15.20 5.87
CA TYR A 193 22.70 -15.88 6.33
C TYR A 193 23.73 -16.22 5.24
N ALA A 194 23.36 -16.25 3.96
CA ALA A 194 24.20 -16.69 2.84
C ALA A 194 24.51 -15.55 1.85
N HIS A 195 25.68 -15.65 1.23
CA HIS A 195 26.16 -14.80 0.16
C HIS A 195 26.32 -15.64 -1.11
N SER A 196 25.53 -15.38 -2.15
CA SER A 196 25.53 -16.16 -3.39
C SER A 196 25.09 -15.35 -4.60
N VAL A 197 25.86 -15.43 -5.69
CA VAL A 197 25.46 -14.90 -7.01
C VAL A 197 24.36 -15.71 -7.69
N SER A 198 23.86 -16.79 -7.07
CA SER A 198 22.71 -17.54 -7.54
C SER A 198 21.84 -18.06 -6.39
N ARG A 199 20.56 -17.67 -6.40
CA ARG A 199 19.51 -18.21 -5.52
C ARG A 199 19.25 -19.71 -5.68
N SER A 200 19.77 -20.33 -6.74
CA SER A 200 19.51 -21.73 -7.09
C SER A 200 20.65 -22.69 -6.72
N TRP A 201 21.69 -22.22 -6.01
CA TRP A 201 22.80 -23.07 -5.54
C TRP A 201 22.50 -23.65 -4.14
N TYR A 202 21.41 -24.41 -4.03
CA TYR A 202 20.91 -24.94 -2.75
C TYR A 202 21.90 -25.90 -2.08
N SER A 203 22.51 -26.81 -2.86
CA SER A 203 23.56 -27.72 -2.37
C SER A 203 24.80 -27.77 -3.28
N ASP A 204 25.83 -28.52 -2.88
CA ASP A 204 27.02 -28.76 -3.72
C ASP A 204 26.70 -29.58 -4.99
N SER A 205 25.48 -30.13 -5.07
CA SER A 205 24.93 -30.69 -6.30
C SER A 205 24.81 -29.62 -7.38
N ASP A 206 24.29 -28.45 -7.04
CA ASP A 206 23.82 -27.44 -7.98
C ASP A 206 24.97 -26.54 -8.47
N LEU A 207 26.01 -26.39 -7.65
CA LEU A 207 27.18 -25.56 -7.97
C LEU A 207 27.88 -26.01 -9.26
N PRO A 208 28.09 -25.11 -10.24
CA PRO A 208 28.96 -25.36 -11.38
C PRO A 208 30.38 -25.79 -10.98
N SER A 209 31.04 -26.58 -11.84
CA SER A 209 32.42 -27.02 -11.62
C SER A 209 33.45 -25.88 -11.74
N SER A 210 33.08 -24.77 -12.39
CA SER A 210 33.80 -23.49 -12.38
C SER A 210 33.68 -22.80 -11.02
N ALA A 211 32.45 -22.58 -10.54
CA ALA A 211 32.17 -21.92 -9.26
C ALA A 211 32.87 -22.61 -8.07
N ARG A 212 32.86 -23.95 -8.03
CA ARG A 212 33.60 -24.72 -7.01
C ARG A 212 35.12 -24.58 -7.09
N LYS A 213 35.70 -24.41 -8.28
CA LYS A 213 37.14 -24.12 -8.45
C LYS A 213 37.50 -22.68 -8.05
N GLN A 214 36.54 -21.77 -8.14
CA GLN A 214 36.66 -20.36 -7.73
C GLN A 214 36.35 -20.13 -6.24
N GLY A 215 35.96 -21.17 -5.49
CA GLY A 215 35.75 -21.12 -4.04
C GLY A 215 34.30 -20.89 -3.58
N CYS A 216 33.33 -20.73 -4.49
CA CYS A 216 31.93 -20.55 -4.09
C CYS A 216 31.38 -21.81 -3.40
N THR A 217 30.59 -21.55 -2.36
CA THR A 217 30.07 -22.53 -1.41
C THR A 217 28.54 -22.50 -1.41
N ASP A 218 27.91 -23.67 -1.33
CA ASP A 218 26.46 -23.83 -1.49
C ASP A 218 25.66 -23.29 -0.29
N ILE A 219 24.41 -22.91 -0.54
CA ILE A 219 23.54 -22.25 0.45
C ILE A 219 23.33 -23.16 1.68
N ALA A 220 23.17 -24.48 1.51
CA ALA A 220 23.06 -25.42 2.62
C ALA A 220 24.35 -25.48 3.48
N THR A 221 25.55 -25.43 2.89
CA THR A 221 26.80 -25.31 3.65
C THR A 221 26.88 -23.98 4.39
N GLN A 222 26.48 -22.88 3.75
CA GLN A 222 26.49 -21.54 4.36
C GLN A 222 25.54 -21.45 5.57
N LEU A 223 24.41 -22.15 5.57
CA LEU A 223 23.44 -22.23 6.69
C LEU A 223 24.08 -22.72 8.00
N VAL A 224 25.04 -23.65 7.91
CA VAL A 224 25.68 -24.25 9.10
C VAL A 224 26.90 -23.44 9.56
N ASN A 225 27.53 -22.72 8.64
CA ASN A 225 28.87 -22.13 8.83
C ASN A 225 28.90 -20.61 8.99
N ASN A 226 28.07 -19.85 8.25
CA ASN A 226 28.20 -18.38 8.18
C ASN A 226 27.69 -17.67 9.44
N THR A 227 26.61 -18.17 10.03
CA THR A 227 25.97 -17.60 11.22
C THR A 227 25.47 -18.74 12.10
N ASP A 228 25.80 -18.73 13.39
CA ASP A 228 25.23 -19.69 14.33
C ASP A 228 23.75 -19.36 14.58
N ILE A 229 22.83 -19.98 13.83
CA ILE A 229 21.40 -19.80 14.03
C ILE A 229 20.94 -20.70 15.18
N ASP A 230 20.19 -20.13 16.15
CA ASP A 230 19.73 -20.86 17.34
C ASP A 230 18.57 -21.81 17.02
N VAL A 231 17.62 -21.35 16.18
CA VAL A 231 16.43 -22.15 15.76
C VAL A 231 16.26 -22.09 14.24
N ILE A 232 16.19 -23.25 13.60
CA ILE A 232 15.95 -23.42 12.16
C ILE A 232 14.75 -24.36 12.02
N LEU A 233 13.59 -23.88 11.54
CA LEU A 233 12.40 -24.69 11.31
C LEU A 233 11.90 -24.50 9.87
N GLY A 234 11.66 -25.60 9.16
CA GLY A 234 11.04 -25.60 7.83
C GLY A 234 11.22 -26.90 7.05
N GLY A 235 11.37 -26.80 5.73
CA GLY A 235 11.71 -27.92 4.85
C GLY A 235 13.20 -27.99 4.49
N GLY A 236 13.57 -28.96 3.65
CA GLY A 236 14.85 -28.98 2.94
C GLY A 236 15.84 -30.07 3.37
N ARG A 237 15.37 -31.23 3.90
CA ARG A 237 16.25 -32.34 4.31
C ARG A 237 17.20 -32.83 3.20
N MET A 238 16.79 -32.80 1.93
CA MET A 238 17.56 -33.40 0.84
C MET A 238 18.89 -32.66 0.60
N TYR A 239 18.88 -31.33 0.65
CA TYR A 239 20.06 -30.46 0.45
C TYR A 239 21.11 -30.57 1.57
N MET A 240 20.73 -31.18 2.69
CA MET A 240 21.54 -31.34 3.90
C MET A 240 22.16 -32.73 4.03
N THR A 241 21.80 -33.70 3.18
CA THR A 241 22.15 -35.13 3.36
C THR A 241 22.91 -35.74 2.16
N PRO A 242 23.80 -36.72 2.39
CA PRO A 242 24.65 -37.31 1.34
C PRO A 242 23.87 -37.88 0.16
N LYS A 243 24.42 -37.78 -1.06
CA LYS A 243 23.74 -38.23 -2.28
C LYS A 243 23.26 -39.69 -2.19
N GLY A 244 21.95 -39.89 -2.37
CA GLY A 244 21.30 -41.19 -2.39
C GLY A 244 20.77 -41.67 -1.03
N THR A 245 21.02 -40.92 0.05
CA THR A 245 20.42 -41.15 1.39
C THR A 245 18.89 -41.21 1.25
N PRO A 246 18.23 -42.31 1.67
CA PRO A 246 16.77 -42.36 1.72
C PRO A 246 16.24 -41.28 2.65
N ASP A 247 15.20 -40.56 2.23
CA ASP A 247 14.47 -39.69 3.14
C ASP A 247 13.74 -40.54 4.20
N PRO A 248 13.74 -40.17 5.49
CA PRO A 248 13.17 -41.00 6.56
C PRO A 248 11.65 -41.17 6.44
N GLU A 249 10.97 -40.22 5.80
CA GLU A 249 9.53 -40.20 5.64
C GLU A 249 9.08 -40.79 4.29
N TYR A 250 9.91 -40.63 3.26
CA TYR A 250 9.67 -41.13 1.90
C TYR A 250 10.76 -42.10 1.39
N PRO A 251 11.09 -43.18 2.12
CA PRO A 251 12.29 -44.00 1.85
C PRO A 251 12.26 -44.76 0.51
N SER A 252 11.07 -45.03 -0.03
CA SER A 252 10.87 -45.64 -1.35
C SER A 252 11.07 -44.66 -2.51
N SER A 253 10.99 -43.35 -2.28
CA SER A 253 11.18 -42.34 -3.33
C SER A 253 12.65 -42.27 -3.77
N SER A 254 12.87 -42.11 -5.07
CA SER A 254 14.17 -41.82 -5.66
C SER A 254 14.42 -40.31 -5.82
N SER A 255 13.36 -39.52 -6.04
CA SER A 255 13.41 -38.08 -6.28
C SER A 255 13.56 -37.22 -5.01
N ARG A 256 13.20 -37.79 -3.85
CA ARG A 256 13.25 -37.11 -2.53
C ARG A 256 14.51 -37.43 -1.72
N ARG A 257 15.46 -38.18 -2.29
CA ARG A 257 16.71 -38.59 -1.61
C ARG A 257 17.67 -37.42 -1.44
N GLY A 258 18.56 -37.53 -0.44
CA GLY A 258 19.69 -36.61 -0.27
C GLY A 258 20.49 -36.45 -1.56
N ASP A 259 21.01 -35.25 -1.81
CA ASP A 259 21.59 -34.86 -3.12
C ASP A 259 23.10 -34.61 -3.09
N ARG A 260 23.68 -34.38 -1.89
CA ARG A 260 25.02 -33.83 -1.70
C ARG A 260 26.14 -34.70 -2.25
N LYS A 261 26.91 -34.18 -3.20
CA LYS A 261 27.94 -34.93 -3.94
C LYS A 261 29.24 -35.02 -3.13
N ASP A 262 29.46 -34.08 -2.21
CA ASP A 262 30.57 -34.04 -1.25
C ASP A 262 30.51 -35.11 -0.12
N LYS A 263 29.41 -35.86 -0.04
CA LYS A 263 29.12 -36.89 0.97
C LYS A 263 29.02 -36.39 2.42
N ARG A 264 28.94 -35.08 2.66
CA ARG A 264 28.72 -34.53 4.01
C ARG A 264 27.26 -34.70 4.43
N ASN A 265 27.04 -34.90 5.72
CA ASN A 265 25.74 -34.73 6.36
C ASN A 265 25.81 -33.45 7.19
N LEU A 266 25.13 -32.40 6.73
CA LEU A 266 25.19 -31.07 7.34
C LEU A 266 24.38 -30.98 8.64
N ILE A 267 23.36 -31.82 8.80
CA ILE A 267 22.58 -31.95 10.04
C ILE A 267 23.49 -32.45 11.17
N HIS A 268 24.29 -33.49 10.90
CA HIS A 268 25.27 -34.01 11.85
C HIS A 268 26.38 -32.99 12.15
N GLN A 269 26.82 -32.21 11.14
CA GLN A 269 27.81 -31.13 11.35
C GLN A 269 27.23 -29.99 12.19
N TRP A 270 25.94 -29.67 12.05
CA TRP A 270 25.27 -28.66 12.87
C TRP A 270 25.12 -29.11 14.33
N LEU A 271 24.69 -30.37 14.56
CA LEU A 271 24.52 -30.96 15.90
C LEU A 271 25.86 -31.09 16.64
N ASN A 272 26.89 -31.68 16.02
CA ASN A 272 28.15 -32.04 16.68
C ASN A 272 28.95 -30.84 17.22
N GLY A 273 28.62 -29.61 16.80
CA GLY A 273 29.24 -28.39 17.29
C GLY A 273 28.45 -27.65 18.38
N ARG A 274 27.34 -28.21 18.89
CA ARG A 274 26.34 -27.46 19.68
C ARG A 274 25.82 -28.26 20.89
N GLU A 275 26.06 -27.74 22.09
CA GLU A 275 25.42 -28.21 23.32
C GLU A 275 23.90 -27.96 23.28
N ASN A 276 23.13 -28.77 24.03
CA ASN A 276 21.67 -28.71 24.13
C ASN A 276 20.95 -28.60 22.77
N SER A 277 21.50 -29.29 21.75
CA SER A 277 20.99 -29.28 20.38
C SER A 277 20.14 -30.51 20.06
N GLN A 278 19.05 -30.28 19.33
CA GLN A 278 18.12 -31.31 18.88
C GLN A 278 17.82 -31.15 17.38
N TYR A 279 17.68 -32.29 16.70
CA TYR A 279 17.18 -32.38 15.33
C TYR A 279 15.85 -33.14 15.33
N VAL A 280 14.86 -32.60 14.65
CA VAL A 280 13.52 -33.21 14.48
C VAL A 280 13.09 -33.17 13.02
N TRP A 281 12.25 -34.12 12.61
CA TRP A 281 11.77 -34.19 11.22
C TRP A 281 10.30 -34.59 11.05
N HIS A 282 9.56 -34.85 12.14
CA HIS A 282 8.11 -35.05 12.11
C HIS A 282 7.43 -34.48 13.38
N LYS A 283 6.10 -34.36 13.33
CA LYS A 283 5.25 -33.72 14.35
C LYS A 283 5.47 -34.25 15.77
N GLU A 284 5.40 -35.57 15.97
CA GLU A 284 5.60 -36.19 17.28
C GLU A 284 6.97 -35.86 17.91
N GLN A 285 8.05 -35.86 17.12
CA GLN A 285 9.36 -35.41 17.61
C GLN A 285 9.36 -33.92 17.98
N PHE A 286 8.75 -33.08 17.14
CA PHE A 286 8.65 -31.64 17.36
C PHE A 286 7.81 -31.28 18.61
N ASP A 287 6.71 -32.00 18.83
CA ASP A 287 5.86 -31.84 20.00
C ASP A 287 6.60 -32.28 21.28
N ALA A 288 7.39 -33.36 21.20
CA ALA A 288 8.23 -33.85 22.29
C ALA A 288 9.44 -32.97 22.64
N VAL A 289 9.73 -31.89 21.88
CA VAL A 289 10.80 -30.93 22.23
C VAL A 289 10.42 -30.15 23.49
N ASP A 290 11.12 -30.44 24.60
CA ASP A 290 11.13 -29.60 25.79
C ASP A 290 11.91 -28.29 25.51
N VAL A 291 11.17 -27.19 25.43
CA VAL A 291 11.73 -25.86 25.20
C VAL A 291 12.57 -25.33 26.37
N ASN A 292 12.45 -25.91 27.57
CA ASN A 292 13.24 -25.51 28.72
C ASN A 292 14.71 -25.96 28.55
N SER A 293 14.94 -27.24 28.25
CA SER A 293 16.29 -27.81 28.08
C SER A 293 16.90 -27.62 26.68
N THR A 294 16.11 -27.48 25.61
CA THR A 294 16.64 -27.29 24.25
C THR A 294 17.07 -25.84 24.00
N ASP A 295 18.35 -25.59 23.74
CA ASP A 295 18.91 -24.27 23.39
C ASP A 295 19.21 -24.11 21.88
N ARG A 296 19.15 -25.21 21.14
CA ARG A 296 19.36 -25.27 19.69
C ARG A 296 18.38 -26.26 19.06
N LEU A 297 17.56 -25.81 18.09
CA LEU A 297 16.61 -26.69 17.40
C LEU A 297 16.73 -26.58 15.87
N MET A 298 16.92 -27.72 15.19
CA MET A 298 16.78 -27.85 13.74
C MET A 298 15.61 -28.78 13.41
N GLY A 299 14.53 -28.25 12.86
CA GLY A 299 13.36 -29.00 12.40
C GLY A 299 13.27 -28.96 10.88
N LEU A 300 13.39 -30.10 10.21
CA LEU A 300 13.31 -30.21 8.75
C LEU A 300 12.23 -31.23 8.36
N PHE A 301 11.04 -30.75 8.02
CA PHE A 301 9.79 -31.53 8.00
C PHE A 301 9.43 -32.17 6.65
N GLU A 302 9.93 -31.64 5.53
CA GLU A 302 9.88 -32.30 4.22
C GLU A 302 11.27 -32.34 3.55
N PRO A 303 11.48 -33.14 2.49
CA PRO A 303 12.75 -33.28 1.79
C PRO A 303 13.13 -32.01 1.03
N LYS A 304 12.14 -31.39 0.39
CA LYS A 304 12.15 -30.00 -0.07
C LYS A 304 11.33 -29.18 0.95
N ASP A 305 10.69 -28.13 0.48
CA ASP A 305 9.62 -27.37 1.12
C ASP A 305 8.51 -28.26 1.74
N MET A 306 7.85 -27.76 2.79
CA MET A 306 6.71 -28.38 3.49
C MET A 306 5.46 -28.45 2.60
N ARG A 307 4.30 -28.94 3.08
CA ARG A 307 3.03 -29.10 2.32
C ARG A 307 2.08 -27.91 2.49
N PHE A 308 1.36 -27.49 1.42
CA PHE A 308 0.24 -26.53 1.51
C PHE A 308 -0.71 -26.93 2.63
N GLU A 309 -1.23 -25.97 3.40
CA GLU A 309 -2.15 -26.22 4.53
C GLU A 309 -3.37 -27.05 4.09
N VAL A 310 -3.92 -26.76 2.90
CA VAL A 310 -5.02 -27.50 2.25
C VAL A 310 -4.70 -29.00 2.08
N PHE A 311 -3.42 -29.35 1.98
CA PHE A 311 -2.92 -30.72 1.81
C PHE A 311 -2.05 -31.20 2.99
N ARG A 312 -1.90 -30.41 4.07
CA ARG A 312 -0.98 -30.70 5.17
C ARG A 312 -1.55 -31.80 6.05
N ASN A 313 -0.74 -32.82 6.34
CA ASN A 313 -1.11 -33.81 7.33
C ASN A 313 -0.65 -33.33 8.72
N SER A 314 -1.61 -32.85 9.53
CA SER A 314 -1.35 -32.31 10.86
C SER A 314 -0.78 -33.31 11.87
N THR A 315 -0.79 -34.62 11.59
CA THR A 315 -0.12 -35.64 12.41
C THR A 315 1.32 -35.92 11.96
N ARG A 316 1.80 -35.29 10.88
CA ARG A 316 3.15 -35.45 10.31
C ARG A 316 3.94 -34.15 10.31
N ASP A 317 3.30 -33.05 9.92
CA ASP A 317 3.91 -31.74 9.75
C ASP A 317 3.35 -30.71 10.74
N PRO A 318 4.18 -29.94 11.46
CA PRO A 318 3.69 -28.78 12.21
C PRO A 318 3.23 -27.67 11.25
N SER A 319 2.23 -26.90 11.67
CA SER A 319 1.87 -25.65 11.01
C SER A 319 2.93 -24.57 11.24
N ILE A 320 2.93 -23.50 10.42
CA ILE A 320 3.75 -22.32 10.72
C ILE A 320 3.41 -21.73 12.10
N VAL A 321 2.13 -21.74 12.51
CA VAL A 321 1.66 -21.24 13.81
C VAL A 321 2.40 -21.96 14.95
N GLU A 322 2.45 -23.28 14.92
CA GLU A 322 3.14 -24.11 15.92
C GLU A 322 4.66 -23.92 15.87
N MET A 323 5.26 -23.83 14.67
CA MET A 323 6.70 -23.56 14.52
C MET A 323 7.10 -22.18 15.05
N THR A 324 6.28 -21.15 14.78
CA THR A 324 6.47 -19.78 15.28
C THR A 324 6.38 -19.73 16.81
N GLU A 325 5.39 -20.38 17.44
CA GLU A 325 5.33 -20.48 18.90
C GLU A 325 6.57 -21.19 19.47
N LYS A 326 6.90 -22.39 18.97
CA LYS A 326 8.04 -23.18 19.49
C LYS A 326 9.37 -22.44 19.34
N ALA A 327 9.57 -21.74 18.22
CA ALA A 327 10.75 -20.89 18.01
C ALA A 327 10.80 -19.73 19.01
N ILE A 328 9.71 -19.00 19.22
CA ILE A 328 9.66 -17.90 20.20
C ILE A 328 9.92 -18.42 21.61
N GLN A 329 9.33 -19.56 22.00
CA GLN A 329 9.55 -20.17 23.31
C GLN A 329 11.05 -20.41 23.56
N ILE A 330 11.76 -21.07 22.64
CA ILE A 330 13.20 -21.34 22.76
C ILE A 330 14.04 -20.04 22.73
N LEU A 331 13.79 -19.16 21.74
CA LEU A 331 14.56 -17.93 21.56
C LEU A 331 14.39 -16.91 22.71
N SER A 332 13.21 -16.90 23.35
CA SER A 332 12.88 -15.97 24.43
C SER A 332 13.72 -16.17 25.70
N LYS A 333 14.31 -17.36 25.89
CA LYS A 333 15.22 -17.68 27.01
C LYS A 333 16.44 -16.74 27.06
N ASN A 334 16.86 -16.18 25.94
CA ASN A 334 18.01 -15.27 25.91
C ASN A 334 17.67 -13.91 26.61
N PRO A 335 18.40 -13.51 27.67
CA PRO A 335 18.15 -12.26 28.37
C PRO A 335 18.45 -11.01 27.52
N LYS A 336 19.33 -11.10 26.51
CA LYS A 336 19.58 -10.03 25.51
C LYS A 336 18.44 -9.88 24.49
N GLY A 337 17.50 -10.83 24.46
CA GLY A 337 16.42 -10.93 23.48
C GLY A 337 16.84 -11.63 22.20
N PHE A 338 15.96 -11.59 21.20
CA PHE A 338 16.12 -12.37 19.97
C PHE A 338 15.77 -11.60 18.68
N PHE A 339 16.18 -12.16 17.54
CA PHE A 339 15.66 -11.81 16.21
C PHE A 339 15.04 -13.07 15.58
N LEU A 340 13.79 -13.00 15.14
CA LEU A 340 13.11 -14.09 14.43
C LEU A 340 12.67 -13.61 13.05
N PHE A 341 13.00 -14.39 12.02
CA PHE A 341 12.38 -14.30 10.70
C PHE A 341 11.33 -15.41 10.55
N SER A 342 10.15 -15.11 10.02
CA SER A 342 9.04 -16.05 9.88
C SER A 342 8.32 -15.87 8.54
N ALA A 343 8.27 -16.88 7.65
CA ALA A 343 7.72 -16.75 6.29
C ALA A 343 6.91 -17.97 5.79
N VAL A 344 5.94 -17.75 4.88
CA VAL A 344 4.97 -18.78 4.43
C VAL A 344 5.18 -19.29 3.00
N HIS A 345 5.12 -20.63 2.85
CA HIS A 345 5.86 -21.40 1.84
C HIS A 345 5.52 -22.94 1.83
N ALA A 346 4.72 -23.54 0.93
CA ALA A 346 4.11 -24.88 1.12
C ALA A 346 3.71 -25.68 -0.19
N VAL A 347 4.08 -26.94 -0.45
CA VAL A 347 4.06 -27.58 -1.80
C VAL A 347 2.89 -28.54 -2.07
N ASN A 348 2.45 -28.60 -3.33
CA ASN A 348 1.68 -29.70 -3.92
C ASN A 348 2.64 -30.60 -4.74
N GLU A 349 2.50 -31.94 -4.68
CA GLU A 349 3.12 -32.88 -5.64
C GLU A 349 2.08 -33.92 -6.12
N THR A 350 0.80 -33.54 -6.16
CA THR A 350 -0.34 -34.47 -6.38
C THR A 350 -1.29 -34.10 -7.52
N LEU A 351 -1.30 -32.84 -7.99
CA LEU A 351 -1.96 -32.48 -9.25
C LEU A 351 -0.98 -32.60 -10.43
N GLN A 352 -0.96 -33.76 -11.06
CA GLN A 352 -0.53 -33.87 -12.46
C GLN A 352 -1.77 -33.87 -13.35
N PRO A 353 -1.96 -32.86 -14.22
CA PRO A 353 -2.92 -32.96 -15.32
C PRO A 353 -2.58 -34.19 -16.18
N VAL A 354 -3.60 -34.98 -16.54
CA VAL A 354 -3.40 -36.23 -17.30
C VAL A 354 -3.21 -35.92 -18.79
N GLY A 355 -2.09 -35.27 -19.12
CA GLY A 355 -1.75 -34.85 -20.48
C GLY A 355 -0.32 -34.32 -20.60
N PHE A 356 0.42 -34.85 -21.57
CA PHE A 356 1.78 -34.49 -21.96
C PHE A 356 2.21 -33.02 -21.70
N VAL A 357 2.99 -32.79 -20.65
CA VAL A 357 3.84 -31.60 -20.50
C VAL A 357 5.31 -32.03 -20.52
N ARG A 358 6.11 -31.41 -21.40
CA ARG A 358 7.58 -31.52 -21.37
C ARG A 358 8.10 -30.51 -20.35
N ALA A 359 9.06 -30.90 -19.51
CA ALA A 359 9.68 -29.97 -18.56
C ALA A 359 10.34 -28.78 -19.28
N ALA A 360 9.86 -27.56 -18.99
CA ALA A 360 10.44 -26.33 -19.50
C ALA A 360 11.82 -26.07 -18.87
N PRO A 361 12.82 -25.56 -19.62
CA PRO A 361 14.18 -25.35 -19.14
C PRO A 361 14.36 -24.01 -18.37
N CYS A 362 13.36 -23.57 -17.59
CA CYS A 362 13.42 -22.35 -16.78
C CYS A 362 13.14 -22.66 -15.29
N GLY A 363 14.21 -22.74 -14.47
CA GLY A 363 14.09 -23.00 -13.03
C GLY A 363 13.65 -21.78 -12.22
N LEU A 364 12.38 -21.39 -12.34
CA LEU A 364 11.82 -20.14 -11.85
C LEU A 364 10.74 -20.26 -10.74
N SER A 365 10.68 -21.34 -9.94
CA SER A 365 9.88 -21.27 -8.69
C SER A 365 10.54 -20.26 -7.74
N ALA A 366 9.90 -19.11 -7.50
CA ALA A 366 10.62 -17.90 -7.15
C ALA A 366 10.13 -17.19 -5.88
N GLY A 367 9.62 -17.88 -4.87
CA GLY A 367 9.20 -17.23 -3.62
C GLY A 367 8.57 -18.12 -2.55
N GLY A 368 7.63 -17.48 -1.86
CA GLY A 368 6.65 -17.87 -0.84
C GLY A 368 5.77 -19.02 -1.19
N ARG A 369 4.56 -19.05 -0.60
CA ARG A 369 3.40 -19.78 -1.14
C ARG A 369 2.09 -19.06 -1.25
N ILE A 370 2.04 -17.91 -0.64
CA ILE A 370 1.30 -16.83 -1.25
C ILE A 370 1.84 -16.71 -2.70
N ASP A 371 3.17 -16.60 -2.86
CA ASP A 371 3.88 -16.74 -4.15
C ASP A 371 3.63 -18.05 -4.95
N HIS A 372 4.10 -19.27 -4.55
CA HIS A 372 3.89 -20.41 -5.46
C HIS A 372 2.39 -20.72 -5.69
N GLY A 373 1.49 -20.37 -4.77
CA GLY A 373 0.04 -20.53 -5.00
C GLY A 373 -0.48 -19.63 -6.13
N HIS A 374 0.10 -18.43 -6.26
CA HIS A 374 -0.10 -17.55 -7.42
C HIS A 374 0.63 -18.11 -8.66
N HIS A 375 1.89 -18.53 -8.58
CA HIS A 375 2.61 -19.15 -9.71
C HIS A 375 1.88 -20.38 -10.28
N ASP A 376 1.36 -21.27 -9.43
CA ASP A 376 0.55 -22.44 -9.80
C ASP A 376 -0.81 -22.04 -10.44
N GLY A 377 -1.19 -20.76 -10.37
CA GLY A 377 -2.45 -20.21 -10.88
C GLY A 377 -3.67 -20.55 -10.02
N VAL A 378 -3.48 -20.88 -8.73
CA VAL A 378 -4.53 -21.39 -7.82
C VAL A 378 -4.58 -20.54 -6.55
N ALA A 379 -5.24 -19.39 -6.63
CA ALA A 379 -5.41 -18.42 -5.55
C ALA A 379 -6.01 -19.02 -4.27
N LYS A 380 -6.79 -20.11 -4.35
CA LYS A 380 -7.28 -20.85 -3.16
C LYS A 380 -6.12 -21.27 -2.25
N LEU A 381 -4.99 -21.66 -2.83
CA LEU A 381 -3.78 -22.01 -2.10
C LEU A 381 -3.14 -20.74 -1.53
N ALA A 382 -2.86 -19.74 -2.36
CA ALA A 382 -2.21 -18.49 -1.94
C ALA A 382 -2.96 -17.75 -0.80
N LEU A 383 -4.29 -17.67 -0.88
CA LEU A 383 -5.11 -17.01 0.14
C LEU A 383 -5.22 -17.85 1.43
N THR A 384 -5.33 -19.18 1.34
CA THR A 384 -5.35 -20.03 2.55
C THR A 384 -4.02 -19.92 3.31
N GLU A 385 -2.91 -19.91 2.59
CA GLU A 385 -1.56 -19.68 3.13
C GLU A 385 -1.43 -18.28 3.76
N THR A 386 -2.03 -17.25 3.14
CA THR A 386 -2.11 -15.89 3.71
C THR A 386 -2.89 -15.85 5.03
N VAL A 387 -3.97 -16.63 5.16
CA VAL A 387 -4.71 -16.77 6.44
C VAL A 387 -3.86 -17.47 7.50
N MET A 388 -3.11 -18.52 7.15
CA MET A 388 -2.21 -19.22 8.10
C MET A 388 -1.01 -18.36 8.53
N PHE A 389 -0.48 -17.53 7.63
CA PHE A 389 0.51 -16.51 7.93
C PHE A 389 0.02 -15.53 8.99
N ASP A 390 -1.18 -14.96 8.80
CA ASP A 390 -1.79 -14.02 9.72
C ASP A 390 -2.16 -14.66 11.09
N LEU A 391 -2.52 -15.95 11.11
CA LEU A 391 -2.66 -16.71 12.35
C LEU A 391 -1.33 -16.89 13.10
N ALA A 392 -0.20 -17.01 12.41
CA ALA A 392 1.13 -17.02 13.04
C ALA A 392 1.52 -15.63 13.58
N VAL A 393 1.10 -14.55 12.90
CA VAL A 393 1.23 -13.15 13.40
C VAL A 393 0.39 -12.97 14.68
N GLN A 394 -0.84 -13.49 14.70
CA GLN A 394 -1.71 -13.49 15.88
C GLN A 394 -1.09 -14.25 17.05
N GLU A 395 -0.53 -15.43 16.78
CA GLU A 395 0.08 -16.29 17.78
C GLU A 395 1.36 -15.69 18.37
N ALA A 396 2.26 -15.15 17.55
CA ALA A 396 3.44 -14.43 18.04
C ALA A 396 3.09 -13.21 18.92
N ALA A 397 1.93 -12.58 18.69
CA ALA A 397 1.41 -11.53 19.56
C ALA A 397 0.84 -12.08 20.90
N ARG A 398 0.38 -13.34 20.94
CA ARG A 398 -0.04 -14.03 22.18
C ARG A 398 1.16 -14.39 23.06
N VAL A 399 2.25 -14.89 22.48
CA VAL A 399 3.41 -15.42 23.23
C VAL A 399 4.55 -14.41 23.46
N THR A 400 4.39 -13.15 23.04
CA THR A 400 5.38 -12.08 23.32
C THR A 400 4.76 -10.87 24.01
N ARG A 401 5.62 -9.99 24.56
CA ARG A 401 5.20 -8.69 25.10
C ARG A 401 5.46 -7.60 24.07
N GLU A 402 4.40 -6.95 23.63
CA GLU A 402 4.45 -5.82 22.69
C GLU A 402 5.25 -4.60 23.23
N THR A 403 5.50 -4.54 24.54
CA THR A 403 6.38 -3.54 25.18
C THR A 403 7.87 -3.90 25.08
N ASP A 404 8.22 -5.08 24.58
CA ASP A 404 9.61 -5.56 24.43
C ASP A 404 9.92 -6.02 23.00
N THR A 405 8.92 -6.44 22.23
CA THR A 405 9.05 -6.94 20.86
C THR A 405 8.58 -5.92 19.83
N LEU A 406 9.46 -5.55 18.89
CA LEU A 406 9.04 -4.96 17.62
C LEU A 406 8.60 -6.10 16.68
N THR A 407 7.36 -6.06 16.22
CA THR A 407 6.85 -6.97 15.19
C THR A 407 6.57 -6.17 13.92
N VAL A 408 7.15 -6.62 12.81
CA VAL A 408 6.92 -6.08 11.47
C VAL A 408 6.40 -7.20 10.58
N VAL A 409 5.37 -6.92 9.80
CA VAL A 409 4.80 -7.81 8.78
C VAL A 409 4.91 -7.09 7.44
N THR A 410 5.40 -7.76 6.40
CA THR A 410 5.57 -7.19 5.07
C THR A 410 5.49 -8.28 4.02
N ALA A 411 5.34 -7.91 2.75
CA ALA A 411 5.76 -8.73 1.63
C ALA A 411 7.11 -8.25 1.09
N ASP A 412 7.62 -8.95 0.07
CA ASP A 412 8.83 -8.59 -0.65
C ASP A 412 8.56 -8.19 -2.12
N HIS A 413 7.59 -8.84 -2.75
CA HIS A 413 6.90 -8.39 -3.96
C HIS A 413 5.44 -8.86 -3.94
N SER A 414 4.66 -8.43 -4.92
CA SER A 414 3.29 -8.90 -5.18
C SER A 414 3.26 -9.90 -6.35
N HIS A 415 2.06 -10.23 -6.82
CA HIS A 415 1.74 -11.01 -8.01
C HIS A 415 0.71 -10.27 -8.86
N VAL A 416 0.39 -10.75 -10.07
CA VAL A 416 -0.63 -10.13 -10.93
C VAL A 416 -2.07 -10.61 -10.61
N PHE A 417 -2.25 -11.16 -9.42
CA PHE A 417 -3.54 -11.49 -8.83
C PHE A 417 -4.40 -10.23 -8.57
N THR A 418 -5.54 -10.14 -9.26
CA THR A 418 -6.61 -9.16 -9.00
C THR A 418 -7.95 -9.86 -8.81
N PHE A 419 -8.87 -9.21 -8.09
CA PHE A 419 -10.23 -9.70 -7.90
C PHE A 419 -11.23 -8.54 -7.90
N GLY A 420 -12.39 -8.76 -8.50
CA GLY A 420 -13.36 -7.72 -8.80
C GLY A 420 -14.54 -8.26 -9.60
N GLY A 421 -15.28 -7.36 -10.24
CA GLY A 421 -16.55 -7.67 -10.89
C GLY A 421 -17.73 -7.63 -9.92
N ASN A 422 -18.93 -7.41 -10.48
CA ASN A 422 -20.17 -7.08 -9.78
C ASN A 422 -20.68 -8.22 -8.87
N THR A 423 -20.06 -8.35 -7.69
CA THR A 423 -20.18 -9.49 -6.78
C THR A 423 -20.83 -9.06 -5.47
N PRO A 424 -22.06 -9.51 -5.18
CA PRO A 424 -22.72 -9.26 -3.91
C PRO A 424 -21.90 -9.71 -2.70
N ARG A 425 -22.00 -8.93 -1.64
CA ARG A 425 -21.29 -9.14 -0.38
C ARG A 425 -21.67 -10.49 0.26
N GLY A 426 -20.69 -11.17 0.85
CA GLY A 426 -20.91 -12.46 1.52
C GLY A 426 -21.16 -13.64 0.59
N ASN A 427 -20.96 -13.49 -0.72
CA ASN A 427 -20.82 -14.61 -1.66
C ASN A 427 -19.43 -15.27 -1.50
N PRO A 428 -19.31 -16.61 -1.61
CA PRO A 428 -18.03 -17.32 -1.56
C PRO A 428 -16.99 -16.76 -2.53
N ILE A 429 -15.79 -16.47 -2.03
CA ILE A 429 -14.64 -16.10 -2.88
C ILE A 429 -14.09 -17.31 -3.68
N PHE A 430 -14.45 -18.53 -3.29
CA PHE A 430 -14.20 -19.76 -4.06
C PHE A 430 -15.44 -20.65 -4.09
N VAL A 431 -15.72 -21.25 -5.25
CA VAL A 431 -16.83 -22.21 -5.47
C VAL A 431 -16.31 -23.66 -5.63
N ASP A 432 -15.02 -23.81 -5.95
CA ASP A 432 -14.30 -25.07 -6.15
C ASP A 432 -12.90 -24.92 -5.50
N GLU A 433 -12.35 -26.01 -4.97
CA GLU A 433 -11.08 -26.03 -4.23
C GLU A 433 -9.85 -26.21 -5.14
N GLU A 434 -10.01 -26.75 -6.35
CA GLU A 434 -8.92 -27.00 -7.31
C GLU A 434 -8.98 -26.09 -8.55
N TYR A 435 -9.82 -25.06 -8.55
CA TYR A 435 -10.01 -24.17 -9.70
C TYR A 435 -8.81 -23.24 -9.94
N MET A 436 -8.13 -23.45 -11.07
CA MET A 436 -7.11 -22.55 -11.63
C MET A 436 -7.77 -21.31 -12.25
N GLN A 437 -7.24 -20.12 -11.97
CA GLN A 437 -7.79 -18.85 -12.47
C GLN A 437 -7.52 -18.63 -13.97
N GLN A 438 -8.33 -17.79 -14.60
CA GLN A 438 -8.18 -17.43 -16.01
C GLN A 438 -7.08 -16.38 -16.20
N ALA A 439 -6.07 -16.68 -17.03
CA ALA A 439 -4.99 -15.74 -17.37
C ALA A 439 -5.25 -15.03 -18.72
N ALA A 440 -4.86 -13.76 -18.82
CA ALA A 440 -4.93 -12.98 -20.07
C ALA A 440 -3.84 -13.37 -21.10
N VAL A 441 -2.76 -13.99 -20.62
CA VAL A 441 -1.58 -14.40 -21.38
C VAL A 441 -1.23 -15.84 -20.97
N PRO A 442 -1.02 -16.78 -21.92
CA PRO A 442 -0.69 -18.16 -21.59
C PRO A 442 0.78 -18.28 -21.14
N LEU A 443 0.99 -18.68 -19.89
CA LEU A 443 2.30 -18.96 -19.28
C LEU A 443 2.21 -20.22 -18.42
N ASP A 444 3.32 -20.94 -18.29
CA ASP A 444 3.48 -22.11 -17.42
C ASP A 444 3.52 -21.77 -15.92
N SER A 445 3.58 -20.47 -15.60
CA SER A 445 3.65 -19.91 -14.25
C SER A 445 3.20 -18.45 -14.25
N GLU A 446 2.44 -18.01 -13.23
CA GLU A 446 2.12 -16.58 -13.04
C GLU A 446 3.39 -15.74 -12.82
N THR A 447 3.34 -14.44 -13.14
CA THR A 447 4.45 -13.51 -12.97
C THR A 447 4.22 -12.58 -11.78
N HIS A 448 5.30 -12.22 -11.08
CA HIS A 448 5.23 -11.24 -9.99
C HIS A 448 4.65 -9.89 -10.48
N GLY A 449 4.05 -9.14 -9.56
CA GLY A 449 3.61 -7.77 -9.79
C GLY A 449 4.72 -6.77 -9.46
N GLY A 450 4.66 -5.58 -10.10
CA GLY A 450 5.58 -4.47 -9.84
C GLY A 450 5.07 -3.42 -8.85
N GLU A 451 3.90 -3.62 -8.25
CA GLU A 451 3.29 -2.67 -7.29
C GLU A 451 4.01 -2.60 -5.94
N ASP A 452 3.74 -1.52 -5.19
CA ASP A 452 4.16 -1.39 -3.79
C ASP A 452 3.41 -2.37 -2.87
N VAL A 453 4.11 -2.88 -1.84
CA VAL A 453 3.51 -3.77 -0.83
C VAL A 453 3.45 -3.11 0.56
N ALA A 454 2.45 -3.49 1.36
CA ALA A 454 2.24 -2.91 2.68
C ALA A 454 3.20 -3.46 3.75
N ILE A 455 3.73 -2.56 4.59
CA ILE A 455 4.46 -2.87 5.82
C ILE A 455 3.55 -2.52 7.02
N TYR A 456 3.26 -3.50 7.86
CA TYR A 456 2.50 -3.33 9.11
C TYR A 456 3.45 -3.44 10.30
N ALA A 457 3.41 -2.50 11.26
CA ALA A 457 4.33 -2.50 12.40
C ALA A 457 3.65 -2.24 13.77
N LYS A 458 4.11 -2.95 14.81
CA LYS A 458 3.73 -2.68 16.22
C LYS A 458 4.87 -2.93 17.22
N GLY A 459 4.81 -2.24 18.36
CA GLY A 459 5.82 -2.32 19.42
C GLY A 459 6.83 -1.16 19.45
N PRO A 460 7.94 -1.28 20.21
CA PRO A 460 9.05 -0.31 20.21
C PRO A 460 9.51 0.11 18.82
N MET A 461 9.63 1.43 18.60
CA MET A 461 10.04 2.06 17.33
C MET A 461 9.19 1.72 16.08
N ALA A 462 8.03 1.07 16.22
CA ALA A 462 7.14 0.77 15.10
C ALA A 462 6.58 2.01 14.38
N HIS A 463 6.49 3.16 15.07
CA HIS A 463 6.06 4.44 14.52
C HIS A 463 6.97 5.03 13.43
N LEU A 464 8.13 4.42 13.20
CA LEU A 464 9.03 4.78 12.10
C LEU A 464 8.61 4.17 10.76
N PHE A 465 7.62 3.26 10.75
CA PHE A 465 6.95 2.77 9.55
C PHE A 465 5.72 3.62 9.26
N HIS A 466 5.92 4.63 8.42
CA HIS A 466 4.91 5.56 7.90
C HIS A 466 5.32 6.04 6.50
N GLY A 467 4.38 6.57 5.72
CA GLY A 467 4.65 7.09 4.37
C GLY A 467 4.92 5.99 3.33
N VAL A 468 5.48 6.38 2.18
CA VAL A 468 6.05 5.44 1.20
C VAL A 468 7.55 5.35 1.40
N LYS A 469 8.10 4.13 1.40
CA LYS A 469 9.49 3.84 1.75
C LYS A 469 10.14 2.90 0.74
N GLU A 470 11.45 3.03 0.62
CA GLU A 470 12.29 2.07 -0.10
C GLU A 470 12.37 0.78 0.72
N GLN A 471 12.21 -0.41 0.11
CA GLN A 471 12.22 -1.68 0.88
C GLN A 471 13.48 -1.89 1.74
N ASN A 472 14.64 -1.34 1.33
CA ASN A 472 15.87 -1.43 2.11
C ASN A 472 15.80 -0.69 3.46
N TYR A 473 14.86 0.25 3.61
CA TYR A 473 14.55 0.96 4.86
C TYR A 473 14.20 0.02 6.02
N ILE A 474 13.56 -1.13 5.74
CA ILE A 474 13.11 -2.09 6.76
C ILE A 474 14.30 -2.56 7.62
N ALA A 475 15.42 -2.93 6.99
CA ALA A 475 16.63 -3.35 7.69
C ALA A 475 17.22 -2.22 8.57
N HIS A 476 17.12 -0.96 8.13
CA HIS A 476 17.60 0.20 8.86
C HIS A 476 16.77 0.47 10.13
N VAL A 477 15.43 0.43 10.04
CA VAL A 477 14.55 0.57 11.21
C VAL A 477 14.75 -0.58 12.18
N LEU A 478 14.81 -1.82 11.70
CA LEU A 478 15.02 -3.00 12.54
C LEU A 478 16.38 -2.94 13.28
N ALA A 479 17.46 -2.60 12.60
CA ALA A 479 18.77 -2.44 13.22
C ALA A 479 18.78 -1.31 14.27
N TYR A 480 18.22 -0.14 13.93
CA TYR A 480 18.11 1.00 14.85
C TYR A 480 17.29 0.65 16.10
N ALA A 481 16.10 0.07 15.93
CA ALA A 481 15.16 -0.25 17.01
C ALA A 481 15.77 -1.16 18.08
N ALA A 482 16.57 -2.17 17.68
CA ALA A 482 17.23 -3.09 18.60
C ALA A 482 18.63 -2.65 19.06
N CYS A 483 19.15 -1.52 18.56
CA CYS A 483 20.54 -1.06 18.73
C CYS A 483 21.58 -2.06 18.19
N LEU A 484 21.44 -2.41 16.92
CA LEU A 484 22.36 -3.26 16.16
C LEU A 484 23.19 -2.41 15.21
N GLU A 485 24.37 -2.89 14.85
CA GLU A 485 25.27 -2.17 13.92
C GLU A 485 24.62 -1.85 12.57
N PRO A 486 24.97 -0.73 11.92
CA PRO A 486 26.01 0.23 12.30
C PRO A 486 25.55 1.33 13.28
N TYR A 487 24.39 1.20 13.92
CA TYR A 487 23.84 2.24 14.79
C TYR A 487 24.48 2.23 16.18
N THR A 488 24.74 3.41 16.72
CA THR A 488 25.35 3.63 18.04
C THR A 488 24.65 4.75 18.81
N ASP A 489 24.09 5.70 18.07
CA ASP A 489 23.04 6.69 18.38
C ASP A 489 21.67 6.04 18.69
N CYS A 490 21.69 4.96 19.48
CA CYS A 490 20.57 4.05 19.66
C CYS A 490 19.42 4.57 20.53
N PRO A 491 18.20 4.01 20.38
CA PRO A 491 17.09 4.20 21.30
C PRO A 491 17.46 3.95 22.77
N PRO A 492 16.89 4.71 23.73
CA PRO A 492 17.07 4.47 25.15
C PRO A 492 16.48 3.11 25.56
N PRO A 493 17.03 2.42 26.57
CA PRO A 493 16.43 1.19 27.08
C PRO A 493 15.03 1.45 27.64
N SER A 494 14.15 0.45 27.57
CA SER A 494 12.79 0.54 28.12
C SER A 494 12.82 0.97 29.60
N PRO A 495 12.02 1.97 30.01
CA PRO A 495 12.03 2.46 31.39
C PRO A 495 11.58 1.35 32.33
N ARG A 496 12.44 0.96 33.28
CA ARG A 496 12.12 -0.09 34.26
C ARG A 496 10.78 0.23 34.93
N PRO A 497 9.82 -0.71 35.00
CA PRO A 497 8.56 -0.46 35.68
C PRO A 497 8.85 -0.04 37.12
N ARG A 498 8.36 1.15 37.51
CA ARG A 498 8.47 1.61 38.91
C ARG A 498 7.84 0.52 39.79
N PRO A 499 8.48 0.08 40.87
CA PRO A 499 7.84 -0.85 41.79
C PRO A 499 6.52 -0.23 42.25
N ARG A 500 5.42 -0.99 42.19
CA ARG A 500 4.11 -0.51 42.65
C ARG A 500 4.28 0.05 44.06
N PRO A 501 3.75 1.25 44.38
CA PRO A 501 3.71 1.70 45.77
C PRO A 501 3.09 0.59 46.61
N ARG A 502 3.74 0.22 47.73
CA ARG A 502 3.11 -0.70 48.68
C ARG A 502 1.77 -0.07 49.09
N PRO A 503 0.67 -0.85 49.18
CA PRO A 503 -0.59 -0.31 49.67
C PRO A 503 -0.34 0.33 51.04
N ALA A 504 -0.73 1.60 51.20
CA ALA A 504 -0.54 2.31 52.45
C ALA A 504 -1.33 1.61 53.56
N ALA A 505 -0.71 1.45 54.73
CA ALA A 505 -1.43 0.96 55.91
C ALA A 505 -2.57 1.93 56.25
N PRO A 506 -3.73 1.44 56.71
CA PRO A 506 -4.86 2.31 57.07
C PRO A 506 -4.46 3.28 58.19
N PRO A 507 -4.94 4.54 58.14
CA PRO A 507 -4.48 5.58 59.05
C PRO A 507 -4.96 5.32 60.48
N THR A 508 -4.02 5.15 61.40
CA THR A 508 -4.28 5.26 62.84
C THR A 508 -4.32 6.74 63.22
N ALA A 509 -5.40 7.16 63.87
CA ALA A 509 -5.63 8.56 64.19
C ALA A 509 -4.96 8.97 65.52
N THR A 510 -4.15 10.03 65.50
CA THR A 510 -4.09 11.04 66.58
C THR A 510 -3.40 12.34 66.11
N GLN A 511 -3.96 13.47 66.53
CA GLN A 511 -3.39 14.83 66.50
C GLN A 511 -2.55 15.08 67.80
N PRO A 512 -1.86 16.24 68.04
CA PRO A 512 -1.99 17.56 67.39
C PRO A 512 -0.72 18.38 67.06
N CYS A 513 -0.93 19.44 66.26
CA CYS A 513 -0.35 20.80 66.24
C CYS A 513 1.11 21.09 66.66
N CYS A 514 1.89 21.67 65.71
CA CYS A 514 2.63 22.95 65.81
C CYS A 514 3.25 23.27 64.42
N SER A 515 2.78 24.24 63.62
CA SER A 515 2.91 25.72 63.72
C SER A 515 4.22 26.30 63.15
N HIS A 516 4.09 27.30 62.24
CA HIS A 516 4.96 28.50 62.01
C HIS A 516 5.69 28.74 60.64
N TRP A 517 5.23 29.83 59.98
CA TRP A 517 5.86 30.84 59.09
C TRP A 517 6.54 30.53 57.72
N LEU A 518 6.49 31.58 56.88
CA LEU A 518 7.04 31.85 55.54
C LEU A 518 8.01 33.06 55.66
N PRO A 519 8.67 33.60 54.59
CA PRO A 519 9.32 33.03 53.39
C PRO A 519 10.74 33.65 53.14
N CYS A 520 11.25 33.58 51.89
CA CYS A 520 12.12 34.56 51.15
C CYS A 520 13.55 34.16 50.67
N CYS A 521 13.74 34.33 49.35
CA CYS A 521 14.92 34.86 48.60
C CYS A 521 16.32 34.16 48.59
N GLY A 522 17.03 34.33 47.46
CA GLY A 522 18.45 33.94 47.23
C GLY A 522 19.46 35.10 47.46
N PRO A 523 20.64 35.19 46.79
CA PRO A 523 21.07 34.55 45.52
C PRO A 523 22.52 33.97 45.52
N SER A 524 23.07 33.67 44.32
CA SER A 524 24.50 33.39 44.01
C SER A 524 25.37 34.68 44.08
N PRO A 525 26.74 34.70 44.12
CA PRO A 525 27.63 34.22 43.02
C PRO A 525 29.07 33.72 43.38
N HIS A 526 29.80 33.22 42.35
CA HIS A 526 31.23 33.46 42.00
C HIS A 526 32.13 32.26 41.58
N ASP A 527 32.96 32.56 40.56
CA ASP A 527 34.06 31.82 39.90
C ASP A 527 35.43 32.13 40.60
N PRO A 528 36.63 31.57 40.28
CA PRO A 528 37.22 31.55 38.92
C PRO A 528 38.19 30.40 38.52
N THR A 529 38.71 30.52 37.29
CA THR A 529 39.80 29.75 36.61
C THR A 529 41.15 30.53 36.72
N PRO A 530 42.24 30.38 35.90
CA PRO A 530 42.65 29.44 34.82
C PRO A 530 44.01 28.75 35.15
N SER A 531 44.95 28.30 34.29
CA SER A 531 45.21 28.19 32.82
C SER A 531 46.14 26.95 32.59
N THR A 532 46.78 26.58 31.47
CA THR A 532 47.04 27.10 30.08
C THR A 532 47.11 25.83 29.16
N ALA A 533 47.83 25.57 28.03
CA ALA A 533 48.67 26.21 26.96
C ALA A 533 48.87 25.11 25.86
N GLN A 534 49.33 25.29 24.60
CA GLN A 534 49.45 26.40 23.63
C GLN A 534 49.75 25.78 22.22
N SER A 535 49.77 26.59 21.15
CA SER A 535 50.37 26.28 19.81
C SER A 535 51.41 27.37 19.43
N PRO A 536 52.03 27.39 18.22
CA PRO A 536 51.56 28.39 17.23
C PRO A 536 51.92 28.22 15.71
N THR A 537 50.92 28.45 14.82
CA THR A 537 50.99 29.23 13.52
C THR A 537 52.00 28.81 12.39
N ALA A 538 52.03 29.32 11.14
CA ALA A 538 51.44 30.46 10.38
C ALA A 538 51.63 30.21 8.83
N LEU A 539 51.19 30.97 7.79
CA LEU A 539 50.12 31.96 7.54
C LEU A 539 50.04 32.34 6.02
N SER A 540 48.85 32.71 5.48
CA SER A 540 48.62 33.69 4.35
C SER A 540 49.00 33.28 2.87
N ARG A 541 48.46 33.85 1.75
CA ARG A 541 47.33 34.80 1.45
C ARG A 541 46.97 34.90 -0.08
N ILE A 542 45.66 34.98 -0.41
CA ILE A 542 44.94 35.93 -1.35
C ILE A 542 45.12 35.97 -2.92
N CYS A 543 43.99 35.69 -3.63
CA CYS A 543 43.36 36.34 -4.83
C CYS A 543 43.81 36.30 -6.34
N ARG A 544 42.80 35.94 -7.18
CA ARG A 544 42.27 36.58 -8.45
C ARG A 544 42.91 36.42 -9.86
N CYS A 545 42.20 35.60 -10.69
CA CYS A 545 41.55 35.90 -12.01
C CYS A 545 42.30 36.45 -13.28
N ALA A 546 41.76 36.02 -14.45
CA ALA A 546 41.85 36.58 -15.83
C ALA A 546 43.15 36.36 -16.66
N HIS A 547 43.16 36.21 -18.01
CA HIS A 547 42.19 35.74 -19.03
C HIS A 547 42.90 35.55 -20.42
N ILE A 548 42.18 35.12 -21.49
CA ILE A 548 42.47 35.32 -22.95
C ILE A 548 43.52 34.43 -23.71
N MET A 549 43.00 33.64 -24.67
CA MET A 549 43.46 33.29 -26.07
C MET A 549 44.91 32.78 -26.36
N ALA A 550 45.22 32.04 -27.44
CA ALA A 550 44.67 32.08 -28.81
C ALA A 550 44.80 30.79 -29.67
N GLN A 551 44.28 30.85 -30.90
CA GLN A 551 44.02 29.77 -31.88
C GLN A 551 45.25 29.28 -32.68
N LYS A 552 45.12 28.11 -33.34
CA LYS A 552 45.43 27.94 -34.78
C LYS A 552 44.70 26.73 -35.41
N ASN A 553 44.60 26.72 -36.75
CA ASN A 553 43.63 25.94 -37.53
C ASN A 553 44.27 24.88 -38.48
N MET A 554 43.39 24.12 -39.14
CA MET A 554 43.52 23.36 -40.42
C MET A 554 43.82 21.85 -40.34
N SER A 555 43.33 21.01 -41.28
CA SER A 555 42.09 21.01 -42.11
C SER A 555 42.00 19.71 -42.93
N LEU A 556 40.77 19.25 -43.26
CA LEU A 556 40.44 18.11 -44.16
C LEU A 556 40.95 16.72 -43.69
N THR A 557 40.36 15.59 -44.11
CA THR A 557 39.30 15.32 -45.11
C THR A 557 38.03 14.69 -44.49
N ALA A 558 36.91 14.75 -45.21
CA ALA A 558 35.67 14.05 -44.88
C ALA A 558 35.57 12.69 -45.58
N GLY A 559 34.87 11.70 -45.01
CA GLY A 559 34.70 10.42 -45.70
C GLY A 559 34.14 9.21 -44.94
N LEU A 560 33.14 9.34 -44.05
CA LEU A 560 32.10 8.31 -43.81
C LEU A 560 31.01 8.88 -42.90
N LEU A 561 29.78 9.05 -43.40
CA LEU A 561 28.66 9.56 -42.60
C LEU A 561 27.32 9.00 -43.12
N LEU A 562 27.15 7.68 -43.03
CA LEU A 562 25.87 7.01 -43.25
C LEU A 562 25.80 5.64 -42.53
N CYS A 563 25.99 5.65 -41.22
CA CYS A 563 25.62 4.53 -40.36
C CYS A 563 24.60 5.01 -39.33
N PHE A 564 23.44 4.36 -39.36
CA PHE A 564 22.21 4.62 -38.61
C PHE A 564 22.39 5.26 -37.22
N MET A 565 21.73 6.40 -37.03
CA MET A 565 21.18 6.75 -35.72
C MET A 565 20.11 5.71 -35.39
N VAL A 566 20.49 4.69 -34.62
CA VAL A 566 19.56 3.94 -33.79
C VAL A 566 19.92 4.30 -32.36
N ASP A 567 19.23 5.27 -31.79
CA ASP A 567 19.37 5.62 -30.37
C ASP A 567 18.77 4.49 -29.53
N TRP A 568 19.55 3.41 -29.38
CA TRP A 568 19.36 2.45 -28.30
C TRP A 568 19.61 3.18 -26.99
N SER A 569 18.54 3.79 -26.47
CA SER A 569 18.46 4.33 -25.12
C SER A 569 18.50 3.16 -24.13
N PHE A 570 19.68 2.56 -23.99
CA PHE A 570 20.00 1.68 -22.88
C PHE A 570 19.86 2.53 -21.62
N SER A 571 18.74 2.38 -20.89
CA SER A 571 18.55 3.04 -19.61
C SER A 571 19.68 2.57 -18.67
N VAL A 572 20.63 3.47 -18.41
CA VAL A 572 21.84 3.14 -17.68
C VAL A 572 21.51 3.11 -16.20
N ILE A 573 21.53 1.91 -15.61
CA ILE A 573 21.46 1.74 -14.15
C ILE A 573 22.51 2.66 -13.52
N PRO A 574 22.13 3.59 -12.62
CA PRO A 574 23.09 4.50 -12.00
C PRO A 574 24.19 3.72 -11.28
N VAL A 575 25.45 4.02 -11.57
CA VAL A 575 26.61 3.23 -11.08
C VAL A 575 26.72 3.31 -9.55
N GLU A 576 26.22 4.40 -8.96
CA GLU A 576 26.05 4.58 -7.52
C GLU A 576 25.08 3.56 -6.88
N GLU A 577 24.03 3.10 -7.57
CA GLU A 577 23.10 2.09 -7.03
C GLU A 577 23.76 0.71 -6.85
N GLN A 578 24.87 0.45 -7.55
CA GLN A 578 25.67 -0.77 -7.36
C GLN A 578 26.42 -0.78 -6.02
N ASN A 579 26.66 0.40 -5.43
CA ASN A 579 27.46 0.56 -4.23
C ASN A 579 26.59 0.47 -2.96
N PRO A 580 26.87 -0.45 -2.01
CA PRO A 580 26.17 -0.53 -0.72
C PRO A 580 26.08 0.79 0.06
N HIS A 581 27.05 1.70 -0.13
CA HIS A 581 27.06 3.01 0.52
C HIS A 581 25.85 3.87 0.17
N PHE A 582 25.42 3.88 -1.11
CA PHE A 582 24.28 4.66 -1.58
C PHE A 582 22.99 4.29 -0.83
N TRP A 583 22.64 3.00 -0.83
CA TRP A 583 21.46 2.49 -0.12
C TRP A 583 21.56 2.68 1.40
N ASN A 584 22.76 2.52 1.98
CA ASN A 584 22.99 2.77 3.41
C ASN A 584 22.87 4.24 3.81
N VAL A 585 23.12 5.18 2.89
CA VAL A 585 22.90 6.62 3.10
C VAL A 585 21.42 6.94 2.98
N LYS A 586 20.77 6.58 1.87
CA LYS A 586 19.32 6.79 1.62
C LYS A 586 18.45 6.21 2.75
N GLY A 587 18.79 5.01 3.22
CA GLY A 587 18.10 4.35 4.34
C GLY A 587 18.35 4.99 5.72
N LYS A 588 19.50 5.62 5.94
CA LYS A 588 19.79 6.41 7.16
C LYS A 588 19.15 7.80 7.13
N GLU A 589 19.00 8.39 5.95
CA GLU A 589 18.34 9.68 5.78
C GLU A 589 16.85 9.55 6.01
N SER A 590 16.18 8.58 5.38
CA SER A 590 14.74 8.40 5.62
C SER A 590 14.38 7.84 7.01
N LEU A 591 15.37 7.34 7.75
CA LEU A 591 15.26 7.05 9.19
C LEU A 591 15.34 8.33 10.04
N ARG A 592 16.18 9.30 9.67
CA ARG A 592 16.25 10.61 10.35
C ARG A 592 15.00 11.45 10.09
N GLU A 593 14.42 11.36 8.88
CA GLU A 593 13.11 11.94 8.56
C GLU A 593 12.01 11.35 9.44
N ALA A 594 11.97 10.02 9.59
CA ALA A 594 10.99 9.35 10.44
C ALA A 594 11.17 9.68 11.94
N LEU A 595 12.42 9.88 12.38
CA LEU A 595 12.74 10.29 13.75
C LEU A 595 12.49 11.79 14.03
N SER A 596 12.43 12.64 13.00
CA SER A 596 12.15 14.08 13.14
C SER A 596 10.68 14.44 12.94
N LEU A 597 9.88 13.56 12.31
CA LEU A 597 8.45 13.74 12.14
C LEU A 597 7.75 13.97 13.49
N GLN A 598 6.94 15.03 13.57
CA GLN A 598 6.08 15.33 14.71
C GLN A 598 4.61 15.43 14.24
N PRO A 599 3.64 15.04 15.08
CA PRO A 599 2.24 15.23 14.78
C PRO A 599 1.90 16.73 14.87
N ASN A 600 1.32 17.29 13.80
CA ASN A 600 0.67 18.60 13.89
C ASN A 600 -0.65 18.43 14.67
N LEU A 601 -0.73 19.03 15.87
CA LEU A 601 -1.86 18.92 16.81
C LEU A 601 -2.83 20.12 16.76
N HIS A 602 -2.62 21.07 15.85
CA HIS A 602 -3.49 22.23 15.73
C HIS A 602 -4.83 21.87 15.06
N ARG A 603 -5.77 22.80 15.10
CA ARG A 603 -7.00 22.75 14.29
C ARG A 603 -6.70 23.01 12.81
N ALA A 604 -7.30 22.21 11.92
CA ALA A 604 -7.33 22.47 10.49
C ALA A 604 -8.23 23.68 10.17
N LYS A 605 -7.62 24.78 9.73
CA LYS A 605 -8.33 25.91 9.15
C LYS A 605 -8.89 25.53 7.77
N ASN A 606 -8.09 24.88 6.93
CA ASN A 606 -8.49 24.45 5.59
C ASN A 606 -8.48 22.92 5.50
N LEU A 607 -9.42 22.37 4.74
CA LEU A 607 -9.55 20.95 4.43
C LEU A 607 -9.48 20.77 2.92
N ILE A 608 -8.64 19.85 2.43
CA ILE A 608 -8.64 19.43 1.04
C ILE A 608 -8.66 17.90 0.96
N LEU A 609 -9.63 17.36 0.24
CA LEU A 609 -9.65 15.95 -0.15
C LEU A 609 -9.39 15.87 -1.65
N PHE A 610 -8.31 15.19 -2.02
CA PHE A 610 -8.00 14.77 -3.38
C PHE A 610 -8.44 13.31 -3.54
N LEU A 611 -9.24 13.05 -4.56
CA LEU A 611 -9.77 11.73 -4.88
C LEU A 611 -9.38 11.39 -6.32
N GLY A 612 -8.58 10.34 -6.50
CA GLY A 612 -8.35 9.74 -7.82
C GLY A 612 -9.32 8.58 -7.97
N ASP A 613 -10.40 8.78 -8.72
CA ASP A 613 -11.46 7.77 -8.86
C ASP A 613 -10.90 6.56 -9.64
N GLY A 614 -10.92 5.38 -9.01
CA GLY A 614 -10.20 4.18 -9.46
C GLY A 614 -8.69 4.10 -9.16
N MET A 615 -8.06 5.08 -8.50
CA MET A 615 -6.59 5.17 -8.36
C MET A 615 -5.98 4.25 -7.28
N GLY A 616 -6.06 2.93 -7.47
CA GLY A 616 -5.49 1.93 -6.58
C GLY A 616 -3.95 1.84 -6.56
N VAL A 617 -3.40 0.96 -5.73
CA VAL A 617 -1.93 0.88 -5.47
C VAL A 617 -1.14 0.50 -6.74
N SER A 618 -1.67 -0.39 -7.58
CA SER A 618 -1.10 -0.71 -8.89
C SER A 618 -1.06 0.51 -9.82
N THR A 619 -2.15 1.29 -9.89
CA THR A 619 -2.26 2.54 -10.65
C THR A 619 -1.29 3.61 -10.15
N VAL A 620 -1.21 3.85 -8.84
CA VAL A 620 -0.24 4.79 -8.25
C VAL A 620 1.20 4.38 -8.59
N THR A 621 1.54 3.10 -8.43
CA THR A 621 2.90 2.62 -8.71
C THR A 621 3.25 2.73 -10.20
N ALA A 622 2.31 2.43 -11.09
CA ALA A 622 2.53 2.58 -12.53
C ALA A 622 2.58 4.05 -12.98
N ALA A 623 1.80 4.94 -12.37
CA ALA A 623 1.82 6.38 -12.63
C ALA A 623 3.14 7.04 -12.16
N ARG A 624 3.70 6.59 -11.02
CA ARG A 624 5.05 6.95 -10.56
C ARG A 624 6.11 6.63 -11.61
N ILE A 625 6.10 5.40 -12.11
CA ILE A 625 7.05 4.93 -13.13
C ILE A 625 6.88 5.75 -14.41
N LEU A 626 5.63 5.99 -14.84
CA LEU A 626 5.35 6.84 -16.01
C LEU A 626 5.85 8.28 -15.83
N LYS A 627 5.63 8.92 -14.66
CA LYS A 627 6.12 10.29 -14.37
C LYS A 627 7.64 10.36 -14.54
N GLY A 628 8.37 9.43 -13.92
CA GLY A 628 9.83 9.39 -14.02
C GLY A 628 10.33 9.13 -15.45
N GLN A 629 9.63 8.28 -16.21
CA GLN A 629 9.94 7.99 -17.62
C GLN A 629 9.63 9.18 -18.55
N MET A 630 8.60 9.97 -18.28
CA MET A 630 8.33 11.25 -18.96
C MET A 630 9.43 12.28 -18.68
N ASP A 631 10.00 12.26 -17.47
CA ASP A 631 11.13 13.10 -17.06
C ASP A 631 12.52 12.53 -17.50
N GLY A 632 12.54 11.41 -18.23
CA GLY A 632 13.76 10.79 -18.81
C GLY A 632 14.55 9.85 -17.88
N ASN A 633 13.99 9.49 -16.72
CA ASN A 633 14.58 8.58 -15.73
C ASN A 633 14.08 7.13 -15.93
N PRO A 634 14.65 6.11 -15.24
CA PRO A 634 14.13 4.73 -15.29
C PRO A 634 12.67 4.63 -14.78
N GLY A 635 12.35 5.37 -13.70
CA GLY A 635 10.98 5.62 -13.23
C GLY A 635 10.66 5.01 -11.88
N GLU A 636 11.21 3.86 -11.53
CA GLU A 636 10.84 3.12 -10.31
C GLU A 636 11.30 3.84 -9.02
N GLU A 637 12.41 4.56 -9.09
CA GLU A 637 12.97 5.41 -8.02
C GLU A 637 12.22 6.74 -7.82
N THR A 638 11.40 7.16 -8.78
CA THR A 638 10.68 8.44 -8.76
C THR A 638 9.69 8.50 -7.60
N ILE A 639 9.37 9.71 -7.13
CA ILE A 639 8.44 9.96 -6.02
C ILE A 639 7.31 10.86 -6.52
N LEU A 640 6.07 10.39 -6.46
CA LEU A 640 4.89 11.22 -6.71
C LEU A 640 4.71 12.22 -5.54
N LYS A 641 4.08 13.37 -5.77
CA LYS A 641 3.83 14.35 -4.70
C LYS A 641 3.01 13.73 -3.57
N MET A 642 1.98 12.95 -3.89
CA MET A 642 1.19 12.24 -2.86
C MET A 642 2.04 11.33 -1.97
N GLU A 643 3.11 10.73 -2.50
CA GLU A 643 4.03 9.85 -1.76
C GLU A 643 4.96 10.61 -0.80
N THR A 644 5.08 11.93 -0.95
CA THR A 644 5.81 12.80 -0.01
C THR A 644 5.04 13.06 1.29
N PHE A 645 3.75 12.72 1.33
CA PHE A 645 2.91 12.94 2.52
C PHE A 645 3.33 11.94 3.62
N PRO A 646 3.57 12.40 4.86
CA PRO A 646 4.24 11.58 5.86
C PRO A 646 3.37 10.46 6.45
N TYR A 647 2.04 10.57 6.41
CA TYR A 647 1.13 9.58 7.01
C TYR A 647 0.41 8.79 5.93
N VAL A 648 0.39 7.45 6.08
CA VAL A 648 -0.25 6.53 5.14
C VAL A 648 -1.09 5.50 5.90
N ALA A 649 -2.25 5.18 5.33
CA ALA A 649 -3.14 4.12 5.77
C ALA A 649 -3.70 3.34 4.56
N LEU A 650 -4.26 2.16 4.81
CA LEU A 650 -5.10 1.45 3.84
C LEU A 650 -6.58 1.65 4.17
N SER A 651 -7.41 1.72 3.13
CA SER A 651 -8.84 2.00 3.17
C SER A 651 -9.63 0.84 2.58
N LYS A 652 -10.46 0.16 3.39
CA LYS A 652 -11.32 -0.94 2.93
C LYS A 652 -12.53 -0.38 2.19
N THR A 653 -12.66 -0.70 0.91
CA THR A 653 -13.52 0.00 -0.07
C THR A 653 -14.95 -0.58 -0.22
N TYR A 654 -15.18 -1.83 0.19
CA TYR A 654 -16.46 -2.54 0.03
C TYR A 654 -17.70 -1.71 0.42
N ASN A 655 -18.78 -1.84 -0.36
CA ASN A 655 -20.09 -1.26 -0.04
C ASN A 655 -20.87 -2.22 0.87
N VAL A 656 -21.96 -1.76 1.50
CA VAL A 656 -22.70 -2.60 2.47
C VAL A 656 -23.31 -3.84 1.80
N ASP A 657 -23.65 -3.76 0.51
CA ASP A 657 -24.25 -4.84 -0.29
C ASP A 657 -23.32 -5.49 -1.34
N GLN A 658 -22.13 -4.94 -1.64
CA GLN A 658 -21.21 -5.45 -2.68
C GLN A 658 -19.76 -5.55 -2.20
N GLN A 659 -19.05 -6.59 -2.65
CA GLN A 659 -17.59 -6.76 -2.45
C GLN A 659 -16.82 -5.75 -3.30
N MET A 660 -17.13 -5.73 -4.60
CA MET A 660 -16.70 -4.69 -5.54
C MET A 660 -17.65 -3.49 -5.41
N PRO A 661 -17.19 -2.34 -4.90
CA PRO A 661 -18.05 -1.18 -4.69
C PRO A 661 -18.29 -0.39 -5.99
N ASP A 662 -19.06 0.70 -5.90
CA ASP A 662 -19.01 1.80 -6.88
C ASP A 662 -18.75 3.16 -6.24
N SER A 663 -18.33 4.11 -7.07
CA SER A 663 -18.11 5.54 -6.75
C SER A 663 -19.26 6.26 -6.03
N ALA A 664 -20.48 5.69 -5.95
CA ALA A 664 -21.58 6.28 -5.18
C ALA A 664 -21.61 5.78 -3.73
N GLY A 665 -21.49 4.46 -3.55
CA GLY A 665 -21.40 3.85 -2.22
C GLY A 665 -20.14 4.28 -1.46
N THR A 666 -19.02 4.42 -2.17
CA THR A 666 -17.72 4.89 -1.63
C THR A 666 -17.73 6.38 -1.32
N ALA A 667 -18.25 7.24 -2.20
CA ALA A 667 -18.32 8.68 -1.96
C ALA A 667 -19.21 9.03 -0.77
N THR A 668 -20.28 8.28 -0.56
CA THR A 668 -21.07 8.41 0.68
C THR A 668 -20.24 8.05 1.92
N ALA A 669 -19.34 7.06 1.82
CA ALA A 669 -18.40 6.75 2.90
C ALA A 669 -17.37 7.88 3.12
N TYR A 670 -16.55 8.23 2.12
CA TYR A 670 -15.44 9.17 2.33
C TYR A 670 -15.88 10.65 2.44
N LEU A 671 -17.08 11.03 2.02
CA LEU A 671 -17.62 12.40 2.20
C LEU A 671 -18.62 12.54 3.35
N CYS A 672 -19.39 11.51 3.73
CA CYS A 672 -20.39 11.61 4.81
C CYS A 672 -20.04 10.82 6.07
N GLY A 673 -19.15 9.82 5.99
CA GLY A 673 -18.72 9.00 7.12
C GLY A 673 -19.61 7.78 7.40
N VAL A 674 -20.43 7.38 6.44
CA VAL A 674 -21.37 6.26 6.53
C VAL A 674 -21.25 5.43 5.25
N LYS A 675 -21.01 4.11 5.36
CA LYS A 675 -21.03 3.25 4.17
C LYS A 675 -22.47 3.04 3.69
N ALA A 676 -22.63 3.01 2.38
CA ALA A 676 -23.92 2.96 1.71
C ALA A 676 -24.04 1.72 0.80
N ASN A 677 -25.19 1.59 0.13
CA ASN A 677 -25.41 0.58 -0.89
C ASN A 677 -24.93 1.06 -2.26
N TYR A 678 -24.48 0.14 -3.11
CA TYR A 678 -24.02 0.40 -4.48
C TYR A 678 -25.00 1.27 -5.25
N GLY A 679 -24.50 2.32 -5.91
CA GLY A 679 -25.27 3.21 -6.77
C GLY A 679 -26.19 4.18 -6.03
N THR A 680 -26.16 4.23 -4.69
CA THR A 680 -26.86 5.25 -3.88
C THR A 680 -25.90 6.35 -3.45
N VAL A 681 -26.37 7.61 -3.46
CA VAL A 681 -25.55 8.81 -3.25
C VAL A 681 -26.06 9.55 -2.02
N GLY A 682 -25.21 9.75 -1.01
CA GLY A 682 -25.55 10.55 0.18
C GLY A 682 -26.65 9.94 1.06
N LEU A 683 -26.86 8.62 0.99
CA LEU A 683 -27.88 7.89 1.75
C LEU A 683 -27.25 6.75 2.56
N SER A 684 -27.83 6.41 3.71
CA SER A 684 -27.44 5.20 4.45
C SER A 684 -27.82 3.92 3.70
N ALA A 685 -27.23 2.79 4.08
CA ALA A 685 -27.58 1.48 3.52
C ALA A 685 -28.99 0.97 3.89
N ALA A 686 -29.81 1.76 4.61
CA ALA A 686 -31.25 1.53 4.73
C ALA A 686 -32.02 1.97 3.46
N ALA A 687 -31.46 2.86 2.63
CA ALA A 687 -32.04 3.23 1.34
C ALA A 687 -31.76 2.17 0.27
N LEU A 688 -32.76 1.88 -0.56
CA LEU A 688 -32.69 0.87 -1.61
C LEU A 688 -32.52 1.54 -2.99
N ARG A 689 -31.57 1.03 -3.77
CA ARG A 689 -31.27 1.55 -5.11
C ARG A 689 -32.52 1.59 -6.00
N TYR A 690 -32.68 2.67 -6.74
CA TYR A 690 -33.84 3.06 -7.56
C TYR A 690 -35.15 3.38 -6.81
N GLN A 691 -35.25 3.11 -5.50
CA GLN A 691 -36.50 3.29 -4.74
C GLN A 691 -36.54 4.65 -4.03
N CYS A 692 -37.02 5.67 -4.74
CA CYS A 692 -37.10 7.06 -4.25
C CYS A 692 -37.74 7.19 -2.86
N ASN A 693 -38.85 6.47 -2.62
CA ASN A 693 -39.56 6.43 -1.35
C ASN A 693 -38.73 5.92 -0.15
N THR A 694 -37.57 5.29 -0.38
CA THR A 694 -36.63 4.85 0.67
C THR A 694 -35.48 5.83 0.92
N ALA A 695 -35.34 6.91 0.15
CA ALA A 695 -34.31 7.92 0.38
C ALA A 695 -34.63 8.79 1.60
N ARG A 696 -35.91 9.12 1.81
CA ARG A 696 -36.35 10.05 2.84
C ARG A 696 -36.26 9.45 4.25
N GLY A 697 -35.53 10.13 5.12
CA GLY A 697 -35.19 9.68 6.47
C GLY A 697 -33.84 8.94 6.55
N ASN A 698 -33.20 8.69 5.41
CA ASN A 698 -31.91 8.00 5.30
C ASN A 698 -30.79 8.92 4.76
N GLU A 699 -31.03 10.22 4.63
CA GLU A 699 -30.06 11.22 4.19
C GLU A 699 -28.88 11.34 5.18
N VAL A 700 -27.65 11.26 4.68
CA VAL A 700 -26.42 11.42 5.49
C VAL A 700 -25.62 12.64 5.04
N THR A 701 -25.39 13.58 5.96
CA THR A 701 -24.83 14.91 5.68
C THR A 701 -23.32 14.87 5.43
N SER A 702 -22.83 15.48 4.35
CA SER A 702 -21.41 15.51 4.00
C SER A 702 -20.55 16.43 4.88
N VAL A 703 -19.25 16.17 4.95
CA VAL A 703 -18.26 17.07 5.58
C VAL A 703 -18.22 18.42 4.86
N LEU A 704 -18.45 18.45 3.54
CA LEU A 704 -18.58 19.70 2.77
C LEU A 704 -19.76 20.54 3.29
N HIS A 705 -20.93 19.93 3.47
CA HIS A 705 -22.09 20.63 4.02
C HIS A 705 -21.83 21.11 5.46
N ARG A 706 -21.28 20.26 6.33
CA ARG A 706 -20.92 20.63 7.72
C ARG A 706 -19.90 21.77 7.76
N ALA A 707 -18.91 21.78 6.86
CA ALA A 707 -17.96 22.88 6.69
C ALA A 707 -18.66 24.18 6.28
N ARG A 708 -19.63 24.11 5.34
CA ARG A 708 -20.43 25.27 4.93
C ARG A 708 -21.27 25.82 6.08
N MET A 709 -21.88 24.95 6.88
CA MET A 709 -22.68 25.34 8.05
C MET A 709 -21.83 25.96 9.18
N ALA A 710 -20.57 25.53 9.35
CA ALA A 710 -19.60 26.21 10.21
C ALA A 710 -19.18 27.61 9.67
N GLY A 711 -19.59 27.97 8.45
CA GLY A 711 -19.28 29.23 7.78
C GLY A 711 -17.94 29.25 7.04
N LYS A 712 -17.36 28.08 6.76
CA LYS A 712 -16.25 27.97 5.81
C LYS A 712 -16.76 28.21 4.38
N SER A 713 -15.86 28.58 3.47
CA SER A 713 -16.17 28.53 2.04
C SER A 713 -16.01 27.10 1.55
N VAL A 714 -16.76 26.69 0.53
CA VAL A 714 -16.70 25.30 0.05
C VAL A 714 -16.61 25.22 -1.47
N GLY A 715 -15.87 24.24 -1.98
CA GLY A 715 -15.73 24.03 -3.41
C GLY A 715 -15.57 22.58 -3.84
N ILE A 716 -15.90 22.35 -5.12
CA ILE A 716 -15.80 21.11 -5.87
C ILE A 716 -15.04 21.40 -7.16
N VAL A 717 -14.01 20.61 -7.45
CA VAL A 717 -13.17 20.68 -8.66
C VAL A 717 -13.01 19.28 -9.23
N SER A 718 -13.27 19.08 -10.52
CA SER A 718 -13.64 17.77 -11.08
C SER A 718 -13.32 17.67 -12.59
N THR A 719 -12.84 16.53 -13.11
CA THR A 719 -12.50 16.34 -14.55
C THR A 719 -13.57 15.62 -15.40
N ALA A 720 -14.78 15.40 -14.89
CA ALA A 720 -15.92 14.88 -15.64
C ALA A 720 -17.15 15.78 -15.41
N ARG A 721 -18.31 15.29 -14.96
CA ARG A 721 -19.52 16.12 -14.74
C ARG A 721 -19.69 16.40 -13.25
N VAL A 722 -19.92 17.66 -12.85
CA VAL A 722 -20.09 18.00 -11.42
C VAL A 722 -21.32 17.35 -10.73
N GLN A 723 -22.15 16.63 -11.51
CA GLN A 723 -23.26 15.79 -11.06
C GLN A 723 -22.92 14.28 -10.96
N HIS A 724 -21.67 13.86 -11.15
CA HIS A 724 -21.27 12.46 -11.02
C HIS A 724 -21.34 11.97 -9.57
N ALA A 725 -21.29 10.66 -9.33
CA ALA A 725 -21.49 10.07 -8.00
C ALA A 725 -20.56 10.67 -6.93
N SER A 726 -19.28 10.75 -7.28
CA SER A 726 -18.17 11.18 -6.46
C SER A 726 -18.29 12.65 -5.99
N PRO A 727 -18.53 13.67 -6.84
CA PRO A 727 -18.86 15.02 -6.37
C PRO A 727 -20.29 15.12 -5.81
N ALA A 728 -21.25 14.33 -6.28
CA ALA A 728 -22.65 14.43 -5.86
C ALA A 728 -22.86 14.06 -4.39
N ALA A 729 -22.15 13.06 -3.84
CA ALA A 729 -22.26 12.73 -2.41
C ALA A 729 -21.76 13.87 -1.49
N ALA A 730 -21.11 14.91 -2.03
CA ALA A 730 -20.78 16.12 -1.28
C ALA A 730 -21.99 17.04 -1.01
N TYR A 731 -23.11 16.88 -1.73
CA TYR A 731 -24.26 17.81 -1.63
C TYR A 731 -25.66 17.19 -1.87
N ALA A 732 -25.76 16.02 -2.50
CA ALA A 732 -27.01 15.41 -2.96
C ALA A 732 -27.34 14.11 -2.20
N HIS A 733 -28.63 13.80 -2.16
CA HIS A 733 -29.21 12.58 -1.61
C HIS A 733 -30.06 11.92 -2.70
N SER A 734 -29.64 10.76 -3.21
CA SER A 734 -30.31 10.09 -4.33
C SER A 734 -30.24 8.56 -4.23
N ALA A 735 -31.38 7.91 -4.44
CA ALA A 735 -31.48 6.45 -4.55
C ALA A 735 -30.86 5.89 -5.85
N ASN A 736 -30.34 6.74 -6.75
CA ASN A 736 -29.63 6.32 -7.95
C ASN A 736 -28.63 7.41 -8.40
N ARG A 737 -27.34 7.06 -8.53
CA ARG A 737 -26.30 7.94 -9.13
C ARG A 737 -26.63 8.39 -10.55
N GLY A 738 -27.44 7.63 -11.28
CA GLY A 738 -27.83 7.92 -12.66
C GLY A 738 -28.95 8.94 -12.84
N TRP A 739 -29.41 9.65 -11.79
CA TRP A 739 -30.45 10.68 -11.90
C TRP A 739 -29.83 12.08 -12.03
N TYR A 740 -29.17 12.36 -13.15
CA TYR A 740 -28.39 13.58 -13.34
C TYR A 740 -29.27 14.81 -13.63
N SER A 741 -30.27 14.69 -14.50
CA SER A 741 -31.33 15.69 -14.71
C SER A 741 -32.73 15.13 -14.44
N ASP A 742 -33.74 15.98 -14.55
CA ASP A 742 -35.15 15.60 -14.43
C ASP A 742 -35.62 14.64 -15.55
N SER A 743 -34.89 14.52 -16.67
CA SER A 743 -35.19 13.55 -17.74
C SER A 743 -34.82 12.10 -17.34
N ASP A 744 -33.84 11.92 -16.44
CA ASP A 744 -33.40 10.61 -15.93
C ASP A 744 -34.34 10.03 -14.85
N LEU A 745 -35.22 10.85 -14.26
CA LEU A 745 -36.10 10.44 -13.16
C LEU A 745 -37.27 9.57 -13.68
N PRO A 746 -37.44 8.31 -13.23
CA PRO A 746 -38.62 7.53 -13.58
C PRO A 746 -39.89 8.16 -12.98
N PRO A 747 -41.08 7.98 -13.59
CA PRO A 747 -42.32 8.61 -13.13
C PRO A 747 -42.68 8.34 -11.67
N ASP A 748 -42.31 7.16 -11.15
CA ASP A 748 -42.45 6.82 -9.73
C ASP A 748 -41.60 7.72 -8.82
N ALA A 749 -40.34 7.99 -9.19
CA ALA A 749 -39.46 8.85 -8.40
C ALA A 749 -39.91 10.33 -8.44
N VAL A 750 -40.41 10.80 -9.58
CA VAL A 750 -41.01 12.15 -9.70
C VAL A 750 -42.25 12.28 -8.83
N ARG A 751 -43.14 11.27 -8.82
CA ARG A 751 -44.33 11.24 -7.95
C ARG A 751 -43.95 11.20 -6.47
N ASP A 752 -42.97 10.38 -6.11
CA ASP A 752 -42.58 10.14 -4.72
C ASP A 752 -41.70 11.29 -4.16
N GLY A 753 -41.33 12.26 -5.01
CA GLY A 753 -40.81 13.56 -4.63
C GLY A 753 -39.30 13.77 -4.78
N CYS A 754 -38.58 12.81 -5.40
CA CYS A 754 -37.15 12.93 -5.61
C CYS A 754 -36.80 14.07 -6.58
N ARG A 755 -35.59 14.61 -6.39
CA ARG A 755 -35.00 15.63 -7.26
C ARG A 755 -33.71 15.10 -7.86
N ASP A 756 -33.48 15.49 -9.10
CA ASP A 756 -32.27 15.18 -9.85
C ASP A 756 -31.03 15.85 -9.22
N ILE A 757 -29.86 15.28 -9.50
CA ILE A 757 -28.59 15.69 -8.89
C ILE A 757 -28.23 17.13 -9.32
N ALA A 758 -28.50 17.52 -10.57
CA ALA A 758 -28.29 18.91 -11.01
C ALA A 758 -29.12 19.93 -10.22
N TYR A 759 -30.40 19.63 -9.93
CA TYR A 759 -31.23 20.45 -9.05
C TYR A 759 -30.65 20.51 -7.62
N GLN A 760 -30.24 19.36 -7.07
CA GLN A 760 -29.67 19.29 -5.72
C GLN A 760 -28.35 20.08 -5.58
N LEU A 761 -27.52 20.16 -6.63
CA LEU A 761 -26.31 20.99 -6.69
C LEU A 761 -26.58 22.48 -6.46
N VAL A 762 -27.75 22.97 -6.86
CA VAL A 762 -28.13 24.38 -6.75
C VAL A 762 -28.85 24.68 -5.43
N HIS A 763 -29.62 23.72 -4.91
CA HIS A 763 -30.59 23.95 -3.83
C HIS A 763 -30.21 23.37 -2.46
N ASN A 764 -29.40 22.31 -2.38
CA ASN A 764 -29.12 21.65 -1.09
C ASN A 764 -28.02 22.35 -0.27
N THR A 765 -26.94 22.80 -0.92
CA THR A 765 -25.77 23.40 -0.26
C THR A 765 -25.27 24.57 -1.09
N ASP A 766 -25.08 25.73 -0.46
CA ASP A 766 -24.59 26.93 -1.15
C ASP A 766 -23.06 26.87 -1.34
N ILE A 767 -22.62 26.36 -2.49
CA ILE A 767 -21.20 26.12 -2.83
C ILE A 767 -20.58 27.37 -3.47
N ASN A 768 -19.36 27.73 -3.03
CA ASN A 768 -18.62 28.88 -3.56
C ASN A 768 -17.97 28.60 -4.90
N VAL A 769 -17.32 27.45 -5.09
CA VAL A 769 -16.61 27.11 -6.33
C VAL A 769 -17.08 25.76 -6.85
N ILE A 770 -17.57 25.72 -8.08
CA ILE A 770 -17.98 24.51 -8.80
C ILE A 770 -17.22 24.53 -10.13
N LEU A 771 -16.24 23.64 -10.32
CA LEU A 771 -15.44 23.56 -11.54
C LEU A 771 -15.41 22.12 -12.09
N GLY A 772 -15.74 21.96 -13.36
CA GLY A 772 -15.69 20.69 -14.08
C GLY A 772 -16.50 20.77 -15.36
N GLY A 773 -17.16 19.69 -15.76
CA GLY A 773 -18.14 19.65 -16.85
C GLY A 773 -19.58 19.52 -16.32
N GLY A 774 -20.52 19.24 -17.23
CA GLY A 774 -21.91 18.91 -16.90
C GLY A 774 -22.93 19.97 -17.31
N ARG A 775 -22.64 20.80 -18.32
CA ARG A 775 -23.58 21.85 -18.81
C ARG A 775 -24.94 21.28 -19.21
N LEU A 776 -24.97 20.09 -19.82
CA LEU A 776 -26.16 19.45 -20.40
C LEU A 776 -27.30 19.30 -19.37
N TYR A 777 -26.99 18.86 -18.16
CA TYR A 777 -27.95 18.61 -17.08
C TYR A 777 -28.49 19.90 -16.41
N MET A 778 -27.86 21.05 -16.70
CA MET A 778 -28.18 22.36 -16.11
C MET A 778 -29.04 23.25 -17.04
N LEU A 779 -29.28 22.83 -18.27
CA LEU A 779 -29.89 23.62 -19.35
C LEU A 779 -31.21 23.01 -19.86
N PRO A 780 -32.21 23.83 -20.25
CA PRO A 780 -33.43 23.38 -20.91
C PRO A 780 -33.16 22.59 -22.19
N ASN A 781 -33.99 21.60 -22.51
CA ASN A 781 -33.82 20.74 -23.70
C ASN A 781 -34.03 21.41 -25.08
N ASP A 782 -34.41 22.70 -25.11
CA ASP A 782 -34.41 23.54 -26.32
C ASP A 782 -33.21 24.50 -26.40
N THR A 783 -32.43 24.63 -25.32
CA THR A 783 -31.24 25.48 -25.26
C THR A 783 -30.04 24.75 -25.86
N ALA A 784 -29.35 25.40 -26.80
CA ALA A 784 -28.10 24.89 -27.37
C ALA A 784 -26.94 25.00 -26.38
N ASP A 785 -26.05 24.02 -26.40
CA ASP A 785 -24.75 24.14 -25.71
C ASP A 785 -23.93 25.27 -26.36
N PRO A 786 -23.23 26.12 -25.57
CA PRO A 786 -22.52 27.29 -26.09
C PRO A 786 -21.31 26.96 -26.99
N GLU A 787 -20.80 25.73 -26.92
CA GLU A 787 -19.66 25.26 -27.70
C GLU A 787 -20.13 24.29 -28.80
N TYR A 788 -21.02 23.36 -28.45
CA TYR A 788 -21.52 22.33 -29.35
C TYR A 788 -22.93 22.65 -29.85
N SER A 789 -23.05 23.44 -30.91
CA SER A 789 -24.34 23.90 -31.46
C SER A 789 -25.32 22.79 -31.91
N SER A 790 -24.86 21.54 -32.04
CA SER A 790 -25.68 20.33 -32.22
C SER A 790 -26.21 19.74 -30.92
N THR A 791 -25.51 19.90 -29.80
CA THR A 791 -25.89 19.43 -28.46
C THR A 791 -26.93 20.37 -27.85
N ARG A 792 -27.92 19.81 -27.15
CA ARG A 792 -28.91 20.57 -26.37
C ARG A 792 -28.74 20.26 -24.89
N GLY A 793 -29.35 21.10 -24.06
CA GLY A 793 -29.61 20.74 -22.66
C GLY A 793 -30.52 19.50 -22.57
N ASP A 794 -30.70 19.03 -21.34
CA ASP A 794 -31.44 17.80 -21.04
C ASP A 794 -32.73 18.07 -20.26
N ARG A 795 -32.86 19.24 -19.62
CA ARG A 795 -33.97 19.50 -18.68
C ARG A 795 -35.31 19.62 -19.38
N PHE A 796 -36.29 18.81 -18.95
CA PHE A 796 -37.65 18.79 -19.48
C PHE A 796 -38.56 19.76 -18.71
N ASP A 797 -38.23 20.07 -17.45
CA ASP A 797 -38.86 21.08 -16.59
C ASP A 797 -38.66 22.54 -17.07
N LYS A 798 -37.85 22.74 -18.11
CA LYS A 798 -37.50 24.03 -18.73
C LYS A 798 -36.78 25.02 -17.82
N THR A 799 -36.23 24.57 -16.70
CA THR A 799 -35.41 25.41 -15.82
C THR A 799 -33.99 25.57 -16.38
N ASN A 800 -33.38 26.72 -16.12
CA ASN A 800 -31.97 26.97 -16.37
C ASN A 800 -31.28 27.11 -15.01
N LEU A 801 -30.67 26.02 -14.55
CA LEU A 801 -30.12 25.91 -13.20
C LEU A 801 -28.90 26.78 -12.98
N ILE A 802 -28.15 27.09 -14.04
CA ILE A 802 -27.04 28.05 -14.03
C ILE A 802 -27.57 29.46 -13.69
N THR A 803 -28.63 29.89 -14.39
CA THR A 803 -29.33 31.16 -14.12
C THR A 803 -29.98 31.17 -12.75
N GLU A 804 -30.43 30.02 -12.23
CA GLU A 804 -30.94 29.89 -10.87
C GLU A 804 -29.85 30.04 -9.80
N TRP A 805 -28.73 29.32 -9.95
CA TRP A 805 -27.60 29.38 -9.01
C TRP A 805 -27.01 30.78 -8.89
N LEU A 806 -26.99 31.56 -9.98
CA LEU A 806 -26.56 32.96 -10.00
C LEU A 806 -27.51 33.91 -9.25
N LYS A 807 -28.77 33.55 -8.99
CA LYS A 807 -29.71 34.43 -8.26
C LYS A 807 -29.22 34.65 -6.83
N ASN A 808 -29.41 35.88 -6.33
CA ASN A 808 -29.14 36.30 -4.95
C ASN A 808 -27.67 36.18 -4.47
N LYS A 809 -26.75 35.62 -5.26
CA LYS A 809 -25.32 35.62 -4.97
C LYS A 809 -24.70 36.98 -5.32
N LYS A 810 -23.73 37.42 -4.51
CA LYS A 810 -22.87 38.58 -4.82
C LYS A 810 -21.62 38.10 -5.55
N ASN A 811 -21.10 38.93 -6.45
CA ASN A 811 -19.84 38.70 -7.15
C ASN A 811 -19.72 37.29 -7.77
N ALA A 812 -20.85 36.79 -8.28
CA ALA A 812 -20.95 35.45 -8.86
C ALA A 812 -20.66 35.48 -10.37
N LYS A 813 -19.86 34.53 -10.83
CA LYS A 813 -19.52 34.36 -12.25
C LYS A 813 -19.87 32.96 -12.72
N TYR A 814 -20.41 32.87 -13.94
CA TYR A 814 -20.47 31.64 -14.71
C TYR A 814 -19.48 31.71 -15.86
N VAL A 815 -18.72 30.64 -16.08
CA VAL A 815 -17.77 30.49 -17.19
C VAL A 815 -17.93 29.10 -17.82
N TRP A 816 -17.58 28.97 -19.10
CA TRP A 816 -17.67 27.69 -19.82
C TRP A 816 -16.48 27.37 -20.73
N ASN A 817 -15.47 28.24 -20.78
CA ASN A 817 -14.23 28.01 -21.53
C ASN A 817 -13.02 28.70 -20.86
N LYS A 818 -11.82 28.33 -21.32
CA LYS A 818 -10.52 28.82 -20.85
C LYS A 818 -10.42 30.35 -20.84
N ALA A 819 -10.80 31.02 -21.92
CA ALA A 819 -10.67 32.48 -22.03
C ALA A 819 -11.52 33.23 -20.99
N GLN A 820 -12.72 32.72 -20.69
CA GLN A 820 -13.56 33.26 -19.61
C GLN A 820 -13.01 32.93 -18.22
N PHE A 821 -12.51 31.70 -18.03
CA PHE A 821 -11.91 31.22 -16.79
C PHE A 821 -10.64 31.98 -16.41
N ASP A 822 -9.75 32.24 -17.37
CA ASP A 822 -8.55 33.06 -17.19
C ASP A 822 -8.92 34.52 -16.87
N GLY A 823 -10.01 35.02 -17.46
CA GLY A 823 -10.63 36.32 -17.12
C GLY A 823 -11.31 36.40 -15.74
N VAL A 824 -11.33 35.33 -14.95
CA VAL A 824 -11.81 35.38 -13.56
C VAL A 824 -10.72 35.93 -12.65
N ASP A 825 -10.81 37.23 -12.37
CA ASP A 825 -10.20 37.88 -11.20
C ASP A 825 -10.61 37.13 -9.92
N GLU A 826 -9.65 36.51 -9.22
CA GLU A 826 -9.91 35.69 -8.04
C GLU A 826 -10.20 36.49 -6.77
N GLU A 827 -9.67 37.71 -6.66
CA GLU A 827 -9.79 38.53 -5.45
C GLU A 827 -11.18 39.18 -5.36
N GLU A 828 -11.76 39.59 -6.49
CA GLU A 828 -13.12 40.15 -6.57
C GLU A 828 -14.24 39.09 -6.69
N THR A 829 -13.95 37.86 -7.13
CA THR A 829 -14.99 36.82 -7.34
C THR A 829 -15.27 36.04 -6.06
N ASP A 830 -16.52 36.00 -5.60
CA ASP A 830 -16.92 35.29 -4.37
C ASP A 830 -17.61 33.94 -4.63
N TYR A 831 -18.17 33.79 -5.83
CA TYR A 831 -18.78 32.54 -6.32
C TYR A 831 -18.40 32.30 -7.78
N LEU A 832 -17.95 31.09 -8.11
CA LEU A 832 -17.58 30.69 -9.47
C LEU A 832 -18.21 29.35 -9.84
N MET A 833 -18.96 29.30 -10.93
CA MET A 833 -19.38 28.07 -11.60
C MET A 833 -18.70 28.01 -12.97
N GLY A 834 -17.83 27.03 -13.18
CA GLY A 834 -17.15 26.75 -14.44
C GLY A 834 -17.54 25.38 -14.96
N LEU A 835 -18.25 25.33 -16.10
CA LEU A 835 -18.74 24.10 -16.71
C LEU A 835 -18.19 23.98 -18.14
N PHE A 836 -17.10 23.23 -18.31
CA PHE A 836 -16.22 23.27 -19.49
C PHE A 836 -16.60 22.31 -20.62
N GLU A 837 -17.34 21.22 -20.33
CA GLU A 837 -17.89 20.31 -21.36
C GLU A 837 -19.39 20.02 -21.06
N PRO A 838 -20.20 19.55 -22.05
CA PRO A 838 -21.61 19.24 -21.84
C PRO A 838 -21.83 18.12 -20.82
N LYS A 839 -20.95 17.11 -20.83
CA LYS A 839 -20.90 16.04 -19.84
C LYS A 839 -19.54 16.09 -19.14
N ASP A 840 -18.61 15.27 -19.59
CA ASP A 840 -17.39 14.97 -18.85
C ASP A 840 -16.21 15.69 -19.51
N THR A 841 -15.36 16.42 -18.76
CA THR A 841 -14.22 17.14 -19.36
C THR A 841 -13.27 16.19 -20.09
N ARG A 842 -12.56 16.66 -21.12
CA ARG A 842 -11.70 15.77 -21.92
C ARG A 842 -10.52 15.26 -21.09
N TYR A 843 -10.10 14.02 -21.34
CA TYR A 843 -8.82 13.50 -20.87
C TYR A 843 -7.69 14.48 -21.23
N GLU A 844 -6.66 14.61 -20.39
CA GLU A 844 -5.52 15.51 -20.63
C GLU A 844 -4.88 15.27 -22.02
N LEU A 845 -4.72 14.00 -22.41
CA LEU A 845 -4.20 13.59 -23.73
C LEU A 845 -5.04 14.08 -24.92
N GLN A 846 -6.28 14.54 -24.68
CA GLN A 846 -7.25 15.00 -25.67
C GLN A 846 -7.75 16.43 -25.36
N ARG A 847 -7.27 17.07 -24.29
CA ARG A 847 -7.68 18.39 -23.84
C ARG A 847 -7.09 19.44 -24.78
N ASN A 848 -7.91 20.40 -25.20
CA ASN A 848 -7.42 21.56 -25.95
C ASN A 848 -7.14 22.70 -24.96
N PRO A 849 -5.88 23.10 -24.72
CA PRO A 849 -5.56 24.15 -23.75
C PRO A 849 -6.07 25.55 -24.12
N GLU A 850 -6.57 25.75 -25.35
CA GLU A 850 -7.23 26.99 -25.77
C GLU A 850 -8.72 27.06 -25.38
N THR A 851 -9.39 25.91 -25.16
CA THR A 851 -10.81 25.84 -24.75
C THR A 851 -11.01 25.38 -23.31
N ASP A 852 -10.11 24.53 -22.80
CA ASP A 852 -10.32 23.75 -21.58
C ASP A 852 -9.20 23.97 -20.54
N PRO A 853 -9.51 24.40 -19.30
CA PRO A 853 -8.51 24.45 -18.22
C PRO A 853 -8.12 23.04 -17.77
N SER A 854 -6.85 22.85 -17.41
CA SER A 854 -6.39 21.62 -16.73
C SER A 854 -6.93 21.53 -15.30
N LEU A 855 -6.96 20.32 -14.73
CA LEU A 855 -7.27 20.11 -13.31
C LEU A 855 -6.38 20.99 -12.40
N THR A 856 -5.09 21.07 -12.70
CA THR A 856 -4.11 21.92 -12.01
C THR A 856 -4.52 23.40 -11.99
N GLU A 857 -4.99 23.93 -13.12
CA GLU A 857 -5.46 25.31 -13.21
C GLU A 857 -6.78 25.52 -12.46
N MET A 858 -7.73 24.57 -12.56
CA MET A 858 -8.99 24.61 -11.81
C MET A 858 -8.77 24.60 -10.30
N VAL A 859 -7.86 23.76 -9.80
CA VAL A 859 -7.46 23.69 -8.39
C VAL A 859 -6.82 25.00 -7.92
N GLU A 860 -5.91 25.59 -8.71
CA GLU A 860 -5.33 26.90 -8.38
C GLU A 860 -6.41 28.00 -8.29
N LYS A 861 -7.31 28.07 -9.27
CA LYS A 861 -8.40 29.06 -9.31
C LYS A 861 -9.35 28.89 -8.12
N ALA A 862 -9.68 27.65 -7.76
CA ALA A 862 -10.50 27.34 -6.59
C ALA A 862 -9.82 27.78 -5.28
N ILE A 863 -8.57 27.39 -5.04
CA ILE A 863 -7.84 27.75 -3.81
C ILE A 863 -7.71 29.27 -3.68
N LYS A 864 -7.42 30.00 -4.76
CA LYS A 864 -7.33 31.47 -4.76
C LYS A 864 -8.63 32.18 -4.36
N ILE A 865 -9.78 31.65 -4.77
CA ILE A 865 -11.11 32.20 -4.40
C ILE A 865 -11.48 31.79 -2.97
N LEU A 866 -11.28 30.52 -2.62
CA LEU A 866 -11.70 29.95 -1.33
C LEU A 866 -10.88 30.47 -0.14
N ARG A 867 -9.57 30.72 -0.32
CA ARG A 867 -8.66 31.23 0.74
C ARG A 867 -9.06 32.59 1.32
N LYS A 868 -9.89 33.37 0.61
CA LYS A 868 -10.35 34.70 1.05
C LYS A 868 -11.18 34.64 2.34
N ASN A 869 -11.79 33.50 2.65
CA ASN A 869 -12.56 33.33 3.88
C ASN A 869 -11.63 33.10 5.09
N PRO A 870 -11.65 33.97 6.12
CA PRO A 870 -10.78 33.83 7.28
C PRO A 870 -11.09 32.58 8.12
N LYS A 871 -12.31 32.01 8.04
CA LYS A 871 -12.65 30.71 8.66
C LYS A 871 -12.02 29.50 7.94
N GLY A 872 -11.37 29.73 6.80
CA GLY A 872 -10.86 28.72 5.89
C GLY A 872 -11.95 28.10 5.01
N TYR A 873 -11.61 26.97 4.38
CA TYR A 873 -12.44 26.32 3.39
C TYR A 873 -12.41 24.79 3.46
N TYR A 874 -13.39 24.15 2.83
CA TYR A 874 -13.34 22.75 2.41
C TYR A 874 -13.27 22.70 0.87
N LEU A 875 -12.34 21.95 0.32
CA LEU A 875 -12.21 21.75 -1.13
C LEU A 875 -12.19 20.25 -1.42
N PHE A 876 -13.14 19.79 -2.23
CA PHE A 876 -13.05 18.50 -2.88
C PHE A 876 -12.40 18.67 -4.26
N VAL A 877 -11.39 17.87 -4.55
CA VAL A 877 -10.69 17.81 -5.83
C VAL A 877 -10.74 16.37 -6.32
N GLU A 878 -11.18 16.18 -7.55
CA GLU A 878 -11.25 14.87 -8.18
C GLU A 878 -10.50 14.91 -9.53
N ASP A 879 -9.67 13.89 -9.79
CA ASP A 879 -9.62 13.42 -11.17
C ASP A 879 -10.80 12.45 -11.34
N GLU A 880 -11.85 12.98 -11.97
CA GLU A 880 -13.22 12.49 -11.86
C GLU A 880 -13.44 11.34 -12.84
N GLY A 881 -12.89 10.22 -12.41
CA GLY A 881 -12.82 8.99 -13.14
C GLY A 881 -12.16 9.15 -14.50
N ARG A 882 -11.25 10.11 -14.76
CA ARG A 882 -10.47 10.04 -16.00
C ARG A 882 -9.35 9.00 -15.88
N ILE A 883 -8.91 8.72 -14.64
CA ILE A 883 -8.35 7.45 -14.21
C ILE A 883 -9.31 6.27 -14.47
N ASP A 884 -10.47 6.18 -13.78
CA ASP A 884 -11.47 5.10 -13.95
C ASP A 884 -11.92 4.86 -15.40
N HIS A 885 -12.50 5.82 -16.11
CA HIS A 885 -12.93 5.72 -17.50
C HIS A 885 -11.77 5.31 -18.45
N GLY A 886 -10.52 5.58 -18.05
CA GLY A 886 -9.31 5.05 -18.69
C GLY A 886 -9.17 3.55 -18.49
N HIS A 887 -9.23 3.09 -17.24
CA HIS A 887 -9.18 1.67 -16.84
C HIS A 887 -10.38 0.86 -17.33
N HIS A 888 -11.62 1.32 -17.11
CA HIS A 888 -12.87 0.82 -17.70
C HIS A 888 -12.77 0.63 -19.22
N GLY A 889 -12.13 1.59 -19.92
CA GLY A 889 -11.88 1.50 -21.35
C GLY A 889 -10.81 0.47 -21.75
N GLY A 890 -10.11 -0.15 -20.80
CA GLY A 890 -8.94 -0.99 -20.99
C GLY A 890 -7.70 -0.23 -21.46
N ARG A 891 -7.67 1.11 -21.33
CA ARG A 891 -6.67 2.01 -21.95
C ARG A 891 -5.76 2.64 -20.90
N ALA A 892 -4.81 1.88 -20.37
CA ALA A 892 -3.95 2.33 -19.27
C ALA A 892 -3.13 3.59 -19.57
N LEU A 893 -2.84 3.91 -20.85
CA LEU A 893 -2.16 5.17 -21.22
C LEU A 893 -2.95 6.42 -20.81
N PHE A 894 -4.28 6.37 -20.86
CA PHE A 894 -5.10 7.46 -20.35
C PHE A 894 -5.02 7.46 -18.84
N ALA A 895 -5.44 6.38 -18.19
CA ALA A 895 -5.54 6.32 -16.73
C ALA A 895 -4.26 6.76 -16.00
N LEU A 896 -3.09 6.31 -16.47
CA LEU A 896 -1.81 6.70 -15.89
C LEU A 896 -1.41 8.15 -16.22
N THR A 897 -1.79 8.70 -17.37
CA THR A 897 -1.52 10.12 -17.69
C THR A 897 -2.39 11.05 -16.84
N GLU A 898 -3.67 10.72 -16.65
CA GLU A 898 -4.57 11.46 -15.77
C GLU A 898 -4.07 11.39 -14.32
N ALA A 899 -3.64 10.22 -13.82
CA ALA A 899 -2.99 10.08 -12.51
C ALA A 899 -1.72 10.93 -12.35
N VAL A 900 -0.89 11.05 -13.40
CA VAL A 900 0.29 11.94 -13.42
C VAL A 900 -0.11 13.42 -13.41
N HIS A 901 -1.27 13.80 -13.96
CA HIS A 901 -1.77 15.18 -13.92
C HIS A 901 -2.55 15.52 -12.64
N PHE A 902 -3.20 14.53 -12.02
CA PHE A 902 -3.74 14.59 -10.67
C PHE A 902 -2.63 14.85 -9.63
N ASP A 903 -1.49 14.15 -9.75
CA ASP A 903 -0.31 14.41 -8.89
C ASP A 903 0.26 15.84 -9.08
N LYS A 904 0.23 16.39 -10.30
CA LYS A 904 0.57 17.79 -10.58
C LYS A 904 -0.42 18.78 -9.95
N ALA A 905 -1.71 18.44 -9.89
CA ALA A 905 -2.72 19.26 -9.24
C ALA A 905 -2.58 19.25 -7.70
N ILE A 906 -2.25 18.09 -7.11
CA ILE A 906 -1.86 17.95 -5.70
C ILE A 906 -0.62 18.80 -5.40
N GLU A 907 0.42 18.69 -6.24
CA GLU A 907 1.63 19.49 -6.16
C GLU A 907 1.33 20.98 -6.16
N ARG A 908 0.51 21.44 -7.11
CA ARG A 908 0.16 22.85 -7.21
C ARG A 908 -0.64 23.37 -6.02
N ALA A 909 -1.51 22.54 -5.44
CA ALA A 909 -2.21 22.91 -4.21
C ALA A 909 -1.29 23.01 -2.98
N MET A 910 -0.23 22.20 -2.91
CA MET A 910 0.75 22.28 -1.81
C MET A 910 1.66 23.51 -1.93
N ASP A 911 1.86 24.08 -3.13
CA ASP A 911 2.49 25.41 -3.29
C ASP A 911 1.62 26.57 -2.75
N LEU A 912 0.30 26.37 -2.73
CA LEU A 912 -0.70 27.42 -2.46
C LEU A 912 -1.26 27.38 -1.02
N THR A 913 -0.82 26.42 -0.21
CA THR A 913 -1.36 26.14 1.14
C THR A 913 -0.27 25.93 2.17
N SER A 914 -0.62 25.88 3.47
CA SER A 914 0.34 25.63 4.54
C SER A 914 0.04 24.34 5.28
N VAL A 915 1.03 23.45 5.38
CA VAL A 915 0.97 22.24 6.24
C VAL A 915 0.81 22.55 7.73
N LEU A 916 0.86 23.83 8.13
CA LEU A 916 0.54 24.28 9.48
C LEU A 916 -0.96 24.44 9.73
N ASP A 917 -1.75 24.86 8.73
CA ASP A 917 -3.19 25.20 8.87
C ASP A 917 -4.13 24.38 7.96
N THR A 918 -3.58 23.63 7.00
CA THR A 918 -4.32 22.91 5.97
C THR A 918 -4.09 21.41 6.09
N LEU A 919 -5.17 20.65 6.32
CA LEU A 919 -5.15 19.19 6.22
C LEU A 919 -5.45 18.82 4.77
N SER A 920 -4.49 18.16 4.12
CA SER A 920 -4.60 17.62 2.77
C SER A 920 -4.58 16.10 2.84
N VAL A 921 -5.60 15.47 2.27
CA VAL A 921 -5.73 14.01 2.16
C VAL A 921 -5.79 13.66 0.67
N VAL A 922 -5.03 12.65 0.24
CA VAL A 922 -5.13 12.04 -1.10
C VAL A 922 -5.56 10.60 -0.93
N THR A 923 -6.54 10.14 -1.70
CA THR A 923 -6.97 8.74 -1.69
C THR A 923 -7.61 8.35 -3.02
N ALA A 924 -8.06 7.10 -3.12
CA ALA A 924 -8.99 6.65 -4.13
C ALA A 924 -10.29 6.19 -3.46
N ASP A 925 -11.32 6.01 -4.27
CA ASP A 925 -12.59 5.47 -3.82
C ASP A 925 -12.65 3.94 -3.98
N HIS A 926 -12.14 3.43 -5.10
CA HIS A 926 -11.87 2.02 -5.37
C HIS A 926 -10.63 1.83 -6.25
N SER A 927 -10.31 0.57 -6.56
CA SER A 927 -9.24 0.21 -7.49
C SER A 927 -9.82 -0.29 -8.81
N HIS A 928 -9.01 -0.97 -9.62
CA HIS A 928 -9.36 -1.61 -10.89
C HIS A 928 -8.72 -2.99 -10.94
N VAL A 929 -9.17 -3.88 -11.82
CA VAL A 929 -8.45 -5.14 -12.07
C VAL A 929 -7.22 -4.91 -12.96
N PHE A 930 -6.55 -3.77 -12.78
CA PHE A 930 -5.35 -3.31 -13.46
C PHE A 930 -4.09 -3.86 -12.79
N THR A 931 -3.21 -4.45 -13.58
CA THR A 931 -1.94 -5.02 -13.11
C THR A 931 -0.78 -4.61 -14.02
N PHE A 932 0.44 -4.67 -13.48
CA PHE A 932 1.64 -4.69 -14.28
C PHE A 932 2.69 -5.62 -13.66
N GLY A 933 3.35 -6.42 -14.51
CA GLY A 933 4.15 -7.56 -14.11
C GLY A 933 5.09 -8.06 -15.22
N GLY A 934 5.25 -9.37 -15.36
CA GLY A 934 6.25 -9.96 -16.26
C GLY A 934 7.68 -9.83 -15.73
N TYR A 935 8.67 -10.22 -16.53
CA TYR A 935 10.08 -10.28 -16.09
C TYR A 935 10.87 -8.98 -16.39
N SER A 936 10.19 -7.84 -16.36
CA SER A 936 10.64 -6.54 -16.85
C SER A 936 11.86 -5.98 -16.11
N VAL A 937 12.84 -5.51 -16.90
CA VAL A 937 14.07 -4.87 -16.37
C VAL A 937 13.79 -3.48 -15.83
N ARG A 938 14.70 -2.95 -15.02
CA ARG A 938 14.69 -1.56 -14.57
C ARG A 938 14.61 -0.61 -15.78
N GLY A 939 13.76 0.40 -15.73
CA GLY A 939 13.57 1.34 -16.85
C GLY A 939 12.90 0.73 -18.08
N ASN A 940 12.17 -0.39 -17.95
CA ASN A 940 11.28 -0.85 -19.01
C ASN A 940 10.05 0.07 -19.06
N PRO A 941 9.57 0.52 -20.24
CA PRO A 941 8.36 1.33 -20.31
C PRO A 941 7.19 0.60 -19.65
N VAL A 942 6.51 1.23 -18.69
CA VAL A 942 5.48 0.54 -17.86
C VAL A 942 4.28 0.04 -18.67
N LEU A 943 4.01 0.68 -19.82
CA LEU A 943 3.00 0.26 -20.80
C LEU A 943 3.58 -0.51 -22.00
N GLY A 944 4.90 -0.68 -22.04
CA GLY A 944 5.62 -1.39 -23.09
C GLY A 944 5.61 -2.91 -22.91
N PHE A 945 6.31 -3.62 -23.79
CA PHE A 945 6.35 -5.08 -23.80
C PHE A 945 7.16 -5.69 -22.65
N SER A 946 6.73 -6.88 -22.23
CA SER A 946 7.60 -7.84 -21.52
C SER A 946 8.78 -8.22 -22.44
N ARG A 947 9.95 -8.48 -21.84
CA ARG A 947 11.14 -8.94 -22.58
C ARG A 947 11.21 -10.44 -22.82
N VAL A 948 10.16 -11.18 -22.48
CA VAL A 948 9.98 -12.60 -22.83
C VAL A 948 8.66 -12.79 -23.59
N THR A 949 8.64 -13.74 -24.50
CA THR A 949 7.40 -14.23 -25.13
C THR A 949 6.60 -15.09 -24.14
N ALA A 950 5.31 -15.21 -24.42
CA ALA A 950 4.41 -16.17 -23.78
C ALA A 950 4.52 -17.56 -24.44
N ASP A 951 3.87 -18.57 -23.87
CA ASP A 951 3.92 -19.97 -24.36
C ASP A 951 3.19 -20.19 -25.69
N ASP A 952 2.44 -19.19 -26.19
CA ASP A 952 1.89 -19.17 -27.54
C ASP A 952 2.82 -18.52 -28.59
N ASP A 953 4.13 -18.46 -28.29
CA ASP A 953 5.22 -17.88 -29.09
C ASP A 953 5.06 -16.38 -29.43
N LYS A 954 4.25 -15.64 -28.67
CA LYS A 954 3.91 -14.24 -28.94
C LYS A 954 4.26 -13.29 -27.80
N SER A 955 4.35 -12.01 -28.12
CA SER A 955 4.67 -10.95 -27.16
C SER A 955 3.51 -10.69 -26.19
N PHE A 956 3.76 -9.97 -25.09
CA PHE A 956 2.71 -9.41 -24.24
C PHE A 956 3.15 -8.08 -23.60
N THR A 957 2.18 -7.25 -23.20
CA THR A 957 2.45 -5.98 -22.51
C THR A 957 2.77 -6.20 -21.04
N THR A 958 3.61 -5.33 -20.47
CA THR A 958 3.95 -5.30 -19.04
C THR A 958 2.69 -5.07 -18.20
N ALA A 959 1.81 -4.18 -18.68
CA ALA A 959 0.50 -3.91 -18.09
C ALA A 959 -0.63 -4.74 -18.75
N LEU A 960 -1.57 -5.23 -17.93
CA LEU A 960 -2.71 -6.09 -18.29
C LEU A 960 -3.93 -5.78 -17.41
N TYR A 961 -5.11 -6.29 -17.80
CA TYR A 961 -6.32 -6.27 -16.96
C TYR A 961 -6.86 -7.67 -16.69
N GLY A 962 -7.56 -7.88 -15.57
CA GLY A 962 -8.30 -9.11 -15.31
C GLY A 962 -9.46 -9.31 -16.30
N ASN A 963 -10.19 -8.24 -16.63
CA ASN A 963 -11.33 -8.29 -17.56
C ASN A 963 -11.45 -6.99 -18.38
N GLY A 964 -12.40 -6.93 -19.32
CA GLY A 964 -12.75 -5.71 -20.05
C GLY A 964 -12.55 -5.76 -21.57
N PRO A 965 -12.65 -4.60 -22.25
CA PRO A 965 -12.76 -4.50 -23.71
C PRO A 965 -11.41 -4.68 -24.45
N GLY A 966 -10.35 -5.01 -23.71
CA GLY A 966 -9.05 -5.42 -24.27
C GLY A 966 -8.93 -6.91 -24.58
N TYR A 967 -9.90 -7.74 -24.17
CA TYR A 967 -9.96 -9.15 -24.58
C TYR A 967 -10.11 -9.26 -26.10
N GLN A 968 -9.23 -10.02 -26.75
CA GLN A 968 -9.27 -10.23 -28.20
C GLN A 968 -8.82 -11.64 -28.58
N ILE A 969 -9.54 -12.25 -29.53
CA ILE A 969 -9.15 -13.50 -30.20
C ILE A 969 -9.25 -13.27 -31.71
N LEU A 970 -8.10 -13.29 -32.39
CA LEU A 970 -8.02 -13.15 -33.85
C LEU A 970 -7.64 -14.49 -34.48
N ASN A 971 -8.39 -14.92 -35.49
CA ASN A 971 -8.24 -16.21 -36.18
C ASN A 971 -8.16 -17.42 -35.23
N GLY A 972 -8.86 -17.36 -34.09
CA GLY A 972 -8.89 -18.43 -33.08
C GLY A 972 -7.72 -18.43 -32.09
N THR A 973 -6.87 -17.39 -32.07
CA THR A 973 -5.76 -17.27 -31.10
C THR A 973 -5.67 -15.86 -30.50
N ARG A 974 -4.98 -15.71 -29.36
CA ARG A 974 -4.59 -14.39 -28.82
C ARG A 974 -3.77 -13.61 -29.87
N PRO A 975 -4.05 -12.33 -30.14
CA PRO A 975 -3.24 -11.54 -31.07
C PRO A 975 -1.84 -11.28 -30.50
N ASP A 976 -0.83 -11.26 -31.37
CA ASP A 976 0.52 -10.81 -31.01
C ASP A 976 0.54 -9.27 -30.99
N PRO A 977 0.72 -8.63 -29.82
CA PRO A 977 0.57 -7.19 -29.72
C PRO A 977 1.70 -6.42 -30.43
N VAL A 978 2.83 -7.05 -30.78
CA VAL A 978 3.90 -6.44 -31.59
C VAL A 978 3.52 -6.31 -33.08
N GLN A 979 2.56 -7.09 -33.57
CA GLN A 979 2.11 -7.01 -34.97
C GLN A 979 1.12 -5.85 -35.22
N ASN A 980 0.71 -5.16 -34.15
CA ASN A 980 0.05 -3.87 -34.20
C ASN A 980 1.06 -2.79 -33.79
N ASP A 981 1.48 -1.92 -34.72
CA ASP A 981 2.34 -0.75 -34.42
C ASP A 981 1.70 0.26 -33.42
N THR A 982 0.46 0.02 -32.99
CA THR A 982 -0.35 0.94 -32.17
C THR A 982 -0.03 0.95 -30.67
N ILE A 983 0.88 0.09 -30.18
CA ILE A 983 1.41 0.24 -28.80
C ILE A 983 2.39 1.41 -28.70
N THR A 984 3.12 1.70 -29.78
CA THR A 984 4.05 2.83 -29.85
C THR A 984 3.46 4.03 -30.61
N GLN A 985 2.33 3.86 -31.31
CA GLN A 985 1.66 4.92 -32.05
C GLN A 985 0.16 5.03 -31.70
N PHE A 986 -0.23 6.23 -31.28
CA PHE A 986 -1.61 6.66 -30.96
C PHE A 986 -2.24 6.04 -29.70
N GLY A 987 -2.76 6.91 -28.85
CA GLY A 987 -3.49 6.54 -27.63
C GLY A 987 -4.87 5.99 -27.92
N GLU A 988 -4.95 4.78 -28.47
CA GLU A 988 -6.17 3.97 -28.53
C GLU A 988 -5.96 2.49 -28.16
N TYR A 989 -4.70 2.06 -27.97
CA TYR A 989 -4.40 0.69 -27.56
C TYR A 989 -5.09 0.31 -26.24
N ARG A 990 -5.66 -0.89 -26.23
CA ARG A 990 -6.28 -1.51 -25.05
C ARG A 990 -5.44 -2.70 -24.62
N GLN A 991 -4.97 -2.70 -23.37
CA GLN A 991 -4.17 -3.80 -22.81
C GLN A 991 -5.00 -5.08 -22.78
N GLN A 992 -4.35 -6.23 -23.02
CA GLN A 992 -5.04 -7.53 -23.06
C GLN A 992 -5.68 -7.87 -21.71
N ALA A 993 -6.83 -8.54 -21.77
CA ALA A 993 -7.62 -8.94 -20.60
C ALA A 993 -8.05 -10.41 -20.68
N ALA A 994 -8.31 -11.05 -19.53
CA ALA A 994 -8.65 -12.48 -19.48
C ALA A 994 -10.14 -12.78 -19.76
N VAL A 995 -11.05 -11.88 -19.34
CA VAL A 995 -12.51 -12.02 -19.53
C VAL A 995 -13.07 -10.86 -20.36
N PRO A 996 -13.81 -11.10 -21.46
CA PRO A 996 -14.41 -10.05 -22.28
C PRO A 996 -15.60 -9.38 -21.57
N LEU A 997 -15.56 -8.05 -21.49
CA LEU A 997 -16.67 -7.18 -21.09
C LEU A 997 -16.58 -5.87 -21.88
N ASP A 998 -17.71 -5.18 -22.12
CA ASP A 998 -17.72 -3.88 -22.83
C ASP A 998 -17.02 -2.75 -22.03
N SER A 999 -16.98 -2.92 -20.71
CA SER A 999 -16.20 -2.13 -19.76
C SER A 999 -15.45 -3.08 -18.83
N GLU A 1000 -14.21 -2.75 -18.48
CA GLU A 1000 -13.51 -3.36 -17.35
C GLU A 1000 -14.24 -3.02 -16.02
N THR A 1001 -13.95 -3.77 -14.95
CA THR A 1001 -14.60 -3.62 -13.64
C THR A 1001 -13.64 -3.15 -12.56
N HIS A 1002 -14.15 -2.39 -11.57
CA HIS A 1002 -13.37 -1.99 -10.40
C HIS A 1002 -12.74 -3.20 -9.67
N GLY A 1003 -11.63 -2.92 -8.99
CA GLY A 1003 -10.96 -3.81 -8.06
C GLY A 1003 -11.58 -3.73 -6.66
N SER A 1004 -11.51 -4.84 -5.92
CA SER A 1004 -12.12 -5.00 -4.59
C SER A 1004 -11.11 -4.96 -3.43
N GLU A 1005 -9.88 -4.55 -3.71
CA GLU A 1005 -8.80 -4.40 -2.73
C GLU A 1005 -8.83 -3.07 -1.95
N ASP A 1006 -8.05 -3.03 -0.87
CA ASP A 1006 -7.82 -1.80 -0.11
C ASP A 1006 -7.05 -0.76 -0.95
N VAL A 1007 -7.46 0.50 -0.87
CA VAL A 1007 -6.77 1.63 -1.51
C VAL A 1007 -5.97 2.45 -0.50
N ALA A 1008 -4.95 3.16 -0.97
CA ALA A 1008 -4.11 3.98 -0.11
C ALA A 1008 -4.80 5.30 0.30
N ILE A 1009 -4.54 5.74 1.53
CA ILE A 1009 -4.78 7.10 1.99
C ILE A 1009 -3.41 7.71 2.30
N TYR A 1010 -3.12 8.88 1.73
CA TYR A 1010 -1.93 9.69 2.02
C TYR A 1010 -2.40 10.98 2.71
N ALA A 1011 -1.79 11.38 3.83
CA ALA A 1011 -2.22 12.56 4.58
C ALA A 1011 -1.07 13.44 5.07
N GLN A 1012 -1.26 14.76 4.98
CA GLN A 1012 -0.37 15.75 5.60
C GLN A 1012 -1.13 16.94 6.19
N GLY A 1013 -0.52 17.59 7.18
CA GLY A 1013 -1.09 18.77 7.85
C GLY A 1013 -1.66 18.48 9.25
N PRO A 1014 -2.51 19.38 9.78
CA PRO A 1014 -3.13 19.25 11.11
C PRO A 1014 -3.91 17.94 11.26
N MET A 1015 -3.67 17.22 12.35
CA MET A 1015 -4.26 15.91 12.66
C MET A 1015 -4.06 14.78 11.63
N ALA A 1016 -3.22 14.97 10.61
CA ALA A 1016 -2.96 13.95 9.58
C ALA A 1016 -2.41 12.62 10.13
N HIS A 1017 -1.77 12.63 11.30
CA HIS A 1017 -1.27 11.45 12.01
C HIS A 1017 -2.37 10.49 12.49
N LEU A 1018 -3.64 10.89 12.41
CA LEU A 1018 -4.78 10.01 12.67
C LEU A 1018 -5.06 9.03 11.50
N PHE A 1019 -4.47 9.26 10.32
CA PHE A 1019 -4.44 8.32 9.21
C PHE A 1019 -3.27 7.34 9.38
N HIS A 1020 -3.55 6.18 9.96
CA HIS A 1020 -2.58 5.11 10.19
C HIS A 1020 -3.26 3.73 10.14
N GLY A 1021 -2.50 2.66 9.89
CA GLY A 1021 -3.01 1.28 9.91
C GLY A 1021 -4.00 0.97 8.77
N VAL A 1022 -4.93 0.03 9.02
CA VAL A 1022 -6.02 -0.32 8.08
C VAL A 1022 -7.35 0.20 8.62
N GLN A 1023 -8.08 0.92 7.79
CA GLN A 1023 -9.28 1.68 8.17
C GLN A 1023 -10.48 1.35 7.27
N GLU A 1024 -11.70 1.53 7.79
CA GLU A 1024 -12.88 1.60 6.93
C GLU A 1024 -12.91 2.96 6.22
N GLN A 1025 -13.27 2.99 4.94
CA GLN A 1025 -13.26 4.22 4.13
C GLN A 1025 -14.08 5.39 4.72
N SER A 1026 -15.13 5.08 5.48
CA SER A 1026 -15.93 6.06 6.24
C SER A 1026 -15.11 6.88 7.23
N TYR A 1027 -14.01 6.35 7.76
CA TYR A 1027 -13.14 7.04 8.71
C TYR A 1027 -12.53 8.33 8.14
N ILE A 1028 -12.36 8.44 6.82
CA ILE A 1028 -11.80 9.62 6.13
C ILE A 1028 -12.62 10.88 6.46
N ALA A 1029 -13.94 10.81 6.29
CA ALA A 1029 -14.86 11.89 6.63
C ALA A 1029 -14.78 12.28 8.11
N HIS A 1030 -14.66 11.29 9.01
CA HIS A 1030 -14.60 11.53 10.46
C HIS A 1030 -13.31 12.22 10.88
N VAL A 1031 -12.15 11.81 10.36
CA VAL A 1031 -10.87 12.50 10.64
C VAL A 1031 -10.87 13.92 10.11
N MET A 1032 -11.38 14.15 8.89
CA MET A 1032 -11.47 15.51 8.31
C MET A 1032 -12.42 16.41 9.11
N ALA A 1033 -13.59 15.90 9.52
CA ALA A 1033 -14.52 16.63 10.38
C ALA A 1033 -13.90 16.96 11.75
N TYR A 1034 -13.25 15.98 12.39
CA TYR A 1034 -12.57 16.18 13.67
C TYR A 1034 -11.45 17.22 13.59
N ALA A 1035 -10.58 17.12 12.57
CA ALA A 1035 -9.43 18.01 12.41
C ALA A 1035 -9.84 19.48 12.32
N ALA A 1036 -10.96 19.79 11.65
CA ALA A 1036 -11.49 21.14 11.53
C ALA A 1036 -12.51 21.52 12.62
N CYS A 1037 -12.81 20.61 13.54
CA CYS A 1037 -13.86 20.70 14.55
C CYS A 1037 -15.21 21.10 13.93
N LEU A 1038 -15.70 20.21 13.07
CA LEU A 1038 -17.01 20.21 12.45
C LEU A 1038 -17.84 19.09 13.09
N GLU A 1039 -19.17 19.22 13.06
CA GLU A 1039 -20.12 18.20 13.53
C GLU A 1039 -19.74 16.78 13.04
N PRO A 1040 -19.80 15.73 13.89
CA PRO A 1040 -20.21 15.71 15.30
C PRO A 1040 -19.02 15.89 16.28
N TYR A 1041 -18.04 16.72 15.93
CA TYR A 1041 -16.81 16.97 16.69
C TYR A 1041 -16.58 18.47 16.95
N ASP A 1042 -17.65 19.23 17.15
CA ASP A 1042 -17.61 20.65 17.52
C ASP A 1042 -17.09 20.89 18.95
N ASP A 1043 -17.05 19.85 19.78
CA ASP A 1043 -16.47 19.82 21.13
C ASP A 1043 -14.96 19.49 21.17
N CYS A 1044 -14.27 19.57 20.01
CA CYS A 1044 -12.84 19.26 19.90
C CYS A 1044 -11.98 20.03 20.92
N ILE A 1045 -10.87 19.40 21.33
CA ILE A 1045 -9.85 20.05 22.17
C ILE A 1045 -8.56 20.15 21.33
N LEU A 1046 -8.59 21.01 20.31
CA LEU A 1046 -7.47 21.34 19.44
C LEU A 1046 -7.12 22.83 19.59
N GLU A 1047 -5.82 23.15 19.52
CA GLU A 1047 -5.37 24.55 19.57
C GLU A 1047 -5.50 25.20 18.17
N ASP A 1048 -6.14 26.37 18.10
CA ASP A 1048 -6.05 27.21 16.89
C ASP A 1048 -4.60 27.67 16.71
N LEU A 1049 -4.12 27.70 15.46
CA LEU A 1049 -2.77 28.20 15.16
C LEU A 1049 -2.66 29.66 15.62
N ALA A 1050 -1.82 29.92 16.63
CA ALA A 1050 -1.69 31.25 17.22
C ALA A 1050 -1.34 32.27 16.12
N ALA A 1051 -2.26 33.20 15.85
CA ALA A 1051 -2.06 34.22 14.82
C ALA A 1051 -0.72 34.93 15.08
N PRO A 1052 0.17 35.02 14.08
CA PRO A 1052 1.49 35.59 14.29
C PRO A 1052 1.30 37.01 14.80
N LEU A 1053 1.72 37.27 16.05
CA LEU A 1053 1.66 38.63 16.59
C LEU A 1053 2.40 39.52 15.60
N GLN A 1054 1.71 40.54 15.11
CA GLN A 1054 2.36 41.72 14.58
C GLN A 1054 3.02 42.45 15.76
N THR A 1055 4.11 41.87 16.27
CA THR A 1055 5.10 42.57 17.09
C THR A 1055 5.64 43.67 16.21
N THR A 1056 5.03 44.84 16.33
CA THR A 1056 5.39 46.07 15.63
C THR A 1056 6.88 46.31 15.83
N LEU A 1057 7.64 46.21 14.73
CA LEU A 1057 9.10 46.22 14.72
C LEU A 1057 9.63 47.66 14.91
N LEU A 1058 9.29 48.27 16.04
CA LEU A 1058 9.38 49.71 16.33
C LEU A 1058 10.19 50.05 17.58
N LEU A 1059 10.82 49.07 18.25
CA LEU A 1059 11.62 49.26 19.46
C LEU A 1059 13.07 48.73 19.36
N LEU A 1060 13.62 48.67 18.15
CA LEU A 1060 15.05 48.50 17.90
C LEU A 1060 15.54 49.51 16.84
N PRO A 1061 15.76 50.77 17.25
CA PRO A 1061 17.12 51.32 17.08
C PRO A 1061 17.52 52.30 18.20
N LEU A 1062 18.03 51.78 19.33
CA LEU A 1062 18.60 52.64 20.39
C LEU A 1062 19.88 52.09 21.07
N SER A 1063 20.28 50.83 20.80
CA SER A 1063 21.45 50.18 21.42
C SER A 1063 22.77 50.36 20.66
N LEU A 1064 22.76 50.87 19.42
CA LEU A 1064 23.96 51.00 18.58
C LEU A 1064 24.71 52.35 18.70
N ALA A 1065 24.22 53.28 19.53
CA ALA A 1065 24.80 54.62 19.66
C ALA A 1065 25.88 54.76 20.76
N SER A 1066 26.11 53.71 21.57
CA SER A 1066 26.94 53.79 22.79
C SER A 1066 28.37 53.27 22.64
N LEU A 1067 28.82 52.93 21.42
CA LEU A 1067 30.10 52.26 21.15
C LEU A 1067 31.09 53.15 20.36
N LEU A 1068 31.00 54.47 20.58
CA LEU A 1068 31.90 55.50 20.00
C LEU A 1068 32.52 56.44 21.04
N LEU A 1069 32.37 56.15 22.33
CA LEU A 1069 32.99 56.89 23.45
C LEU A 1069 33.42 55.94 24.57
N PHE A 1070 34.46 55.14 24.32
CA PHE A 1070 35.57 54.84 25.26
C PHE A 1070 36.68 54.05 24.57
#